data_AF-A0A831V0T3-F1
#
_entry.id   AF-A0A831V0T3-F1
#
_cell.length_a   1.000
_cell.length_b   1.000
_cell.length_c   1.000
_cell.angle_alpha   90.00
_cell.angle_beta   90.00
_cell.angle_gamma   90.00
#
_symmetry.space_group_name_H-M   'P 1'
#
loop_
_entity.id
_entity.type
_entity.pdbx_description
1 polymer ?
#
loop_
_entity_poly.entity_id
_entity_poly.type
_entity_poly.pdbx_seq_one_letter_code
_entity_poly.pdbx_strand_id
1 'polypeptide(L)'
;MNRRIGSLLSLLTIWFSAQIIAAPKPDLLMSCASDNDLCLVLRENGLSVRRFDDPADMVAAAAPDSGVLILADGYPDETIRIEPSVLRAAAAKGLRIYVEYPAALPGIEVKPPRSAGVERVVVASDFFGPDLEPLRILAVSAKQFVGVEGGTAHLVMTRVAGFDTAVYGLPEQTSPILLEHPNGSILIATTKLSHFVTGRYAPADAIAVVWQRILRWVAPELQVPPLRWTNTVRASYGRDEELPDNYQDIAIRRGIGWYEKSKMLVTKGMDPKVRQAMAANAGAEFAPPAPEDPSGDGTYGIMQCYMSGIGLDGKQKRNVVRRGDNQCETAMTYALAGRYLASEGYVKVGENLLDYYLFDSDARKGPRADPDHGAYGLIAWGVDHEAWLKANYGDDNARQMMGIMAGAAASGERRWDEALALCMLANIRTTARTGFRPDRIDIGPLTQNGWLHYFNGNTVRIAPHFEAYLWACFLWAYEHTGDELLYERTLRAIRRTMQNYPDGWQWTNGIAQEKARMLLPLAWLVRVKDTDEHRQWLRTVAEGLIGLQQDCGAIREELGKPGMGIFPPPPSNEAYGGNEASLIQRNGDPVSDLLYTTNFAFLGLHEASAATGDPYYKDAEDRLAEFLCRIQVRSEVHPELDGAWFRGFDYERWEHWASDADAGWGAWCAITGWTHPWIT
;
A
#
# COMPACT_ATOMS: atom_id res chain seq x y z
N MET A 1 26.41 77.37 50.01
CA MET A 1 25.76 78.16 51.09
C MET A 1 24.61 77.33 51.63
N ASN A 2 24.71 76.90 52.90
CA ASN A 2 23.65 76.57 53.87
C ASN A 2 22.41 75.77 53.42
N ARG A 3 22.24 74.51 53.81
CA ARG A 3 21.83 73.94 55.13
C ARG A 3 20.32 73.64 55.23
N ARG A 4 20.04 72.46 55.82
CA ARG A 4 18.80 71.91 56.45
C ARG A 4 18.15 70.82 55.59
N ILE A 5 18.32 69.52 55.88
CA ILE A 5 18.03 68.72 57.10
C ILE A 5 16.57 68.87 57.55
N GLY A 6 15.81 67.82 57.28
CA GLY A 6 14.48 67.54 57.82
C GLY A 6 14.18 66.05 57.61
N SER A 7 14.35 65.27 58.66
CA SER A 7 14.26 63.81 58.75
C SER A 7 12.87 63.26 58.41
N LEU A 8 12.80 62.07 57.79
CA LEU A 8 11.72 61.14 58.10
C LEU A 8 12.12 59.67 57.94
N LEU A 9 11.63 58.91 58.91
CA LEU A 9 11.88 57.53 59.28
C LEU A 9 11.47 56.47 58.23
N SER A 10 12.24 55.38 58.23
CA SER A 10 11.78 53.98 58.24
C SER A 10 11.01 53.42 57.03
N LEU A 11 11.62 52.45 56.34
CA LEU A 11 11.13 51.07 56.22
C LEU A 11 12.09 50.22 55.37
N LEU A 12 12.82 49.32 56.03
CA LEU A 12 13.48 48.18 55.39
C LEU A 12 12.39 47.15 55.03
N THR A 13 12.09 46.98 53.75
CA THR A 13 11.26 45.87 53.26
C THR A 13 12.17 44.78 52.72
N ILE A 14 12.21 43.67 53.46
CA ILE A 14 12.78 42.39 53.07
C ILE A 14 11.98 41.87 51.88
N TRP A 15 12.61 41.73 50.72
CA TRP A 15 12.05 40.99 49.57
C TRP A 15 12.10 39.49 49.88
N PHE A 16 10.97 38.93 50.32
CA PHE A 16 10.75 37.49 50.25
C PHE A 16 10.42 37.13 48.80
N SER A 17 11.33 36.42 48.14
CA SER A 17 11.08 35.70 46.91
C SER A 17 10.02 34.63 47.17
N ALA A 18 8.77 34.90 46.80
CA ALA A 18 7.75 33.88 46.65
C ALA A 18 8.16 32.97 45.49
N GLN A 19 8.66 31.77 45.81
CA GLN A 19 8.63 30.66 44.87
C GLN A 19 7.16 30.43 44.53
N ILE A 20 6.77 30.77 43.31
CA ILE A 20 5.51 30.30 42.72
C ILE A 20 5.64 28.78 42.71
N ILE A 21 4.99 28.12 43.67
CA ILE A 21 4.73 26.70 43.60
C ILE A 21 3.81 26.55 42.39
N ALA A 22 4.37 26.09 41.26
CA ALA A 22 3.57 25.67 40.13
C ALA A 22 2.56 24.65 40.66
N ALA A 23 1.26 24.90 40.49
CA ALA A 23 0.24 23.91 40.77
C ALA A 23 0.64 22.59 40.06
N PRO A 24 0.56 21.43 40.72
CA PRO A 24 0.87 20.16 40.07
C PRO A 24 0.02 20.06 38.81
N LYS A 25 0.66 19.72 37.68
CA LYS A 25 -0.05 19.52 36.40
C LYS A 25 -1.19 18.53 36.67
N PRO A 26 -2.44 18.81 36.22
CA PRO A 26 -3.53 17.87 36.42
C PRO A 26 -3.17 16.54 35.75
N ASP A 27 -3.18 15.47 36.54
CA ASP A 27 -2.94 14.12 36.02
C ASP A 27 -4.10 13.70 35.12
N LEU A 28 -3.79 13.10 33.97
CA LEU A 28 -4.75 12.27 33.25
C LEU A 28 -4.82 10.90 33.96
N LEU A 29 -6.00 10.54 34.44
CA LEU A 29 -6.22 9.25 35.09
C LEU A 29 -6.69 8.24 34.04
N MET A 30 -5.99 7.10 33.96
CA MET A 30 -6.25 6.06 32.96
C MET A 30 -6.28 4.67 33.60
N SER A 31 -7.32 3.89 33.34
CA SER A 31 -7.36 2.46 33.61
C SER A 31 -6.99 1.73 32.33
N CYS A 32 -5.76 1.23 32.26
CA CYS A 32 -5.22 0.58 31.07
C CYS A 32 -3.93 -0.21 31.38
N ALA A 33 -3.53 -1.06 30.45
CA ALA A 33 -2.26 -1.77 30.48
C ALA A 33 -1.09 -0.79 30.35
N SER A 34 0.08 -1.20 30.83
CA SER A 34 1.28 -0.36 30.81
C SER A 34 1.82 -0.09 29.41
N ASP A 35 1.50 -0.97 28.46
CA ASP A 35 1.91 -0.97 27.06
C ASP A 35 0.84 -0.42 26.11
N ASN A 36 -0.27 0.13 26.63
CA ASN A 36 -1.30 0.77 25.81
C ASN A 36 -0.72 1.97 25.02
N ASP A 37 -0.97 2.02 23.70
CA ASP A 37 -0.36 3.03 22.82
C ASP A 37 -0.63 4.46 23.28
N LEU A 38 -1.88 4.77 23.65
CA LEU A 38 -2.22 6.12 24.12
C LEU A 38 -1.44 6.46 25.39
N CYS A 39 -1.37 5.54 26.37
CA CYS A 39 -0.65 5.76 27.62
C CYS A 39 0.83 6.07 27.37
N LEU A 40 1.47 5.33 26.46
CA LEU A 40 2.87 5.55 26.08
C LEU A 40 3.05 6.88 25.36
N VAL A 41 2.25 7.14 24.31
CA VAL A 41 2.34 8.37 23.52
C VAL A 41 2.12 9.61 24.39
N LEU A 42 1.16 9.60 25.31
CA LEU A 42 0.93 10.75 26.20
C LEU A 42 2.13 11.03 27.10
N ARG A 43 2.76 10.00 27.66
CA ARG A 43 3.97 10.16 28.48
C ARG A 43 5.15 10.68 27.67
N GLU A 44 5.36 10.15 26.48
CA GLU A 44 6.43 10.59 25.55
C GLU A 44 6.24 12.05 25.10
N ASN A 45 4.99 12.51 25.01
CA ASN A 45 4.64 13.90 24.71
C ASN A 45 4.58 14.80 25.98
N GLY A 46 5.08 14.31 27.13
CA GLY A 46 5.28 15.11 28.34
C GLY A 46 4.02 15.40 29.16
N LEU A 47 2.94 14.65 28.93
CA LEU A 47 1.73 14.71 29.76
C LEU A 47 1.89 13.84 31.01
N SER A 48 1.35 14.34 32.14
CA SER A 48 1.32 13.59 33.39
C SER A 48 0.17 12.58 33.34
N VAL A 49 0.50 11.29 33.38
CA VAL A 49 -0.47 10.19 33.31
C VAL A 49 -0.35 9.32 34.54
N ARG A 50 -1.43 9.22 35.31
CA ARG A 50 -1.56 8.31 36.44
C ARG A 50 -2.37 7.07 36.00
N ARG A 51 -1.67 5.94 35.87
CA ARG A 51 -2.24 4.66 35.43
C ARG A 51 -2.77 3.86 36.62
N PHE A 52 -3.89 3.19 36.41
CA PHE A 52 -4.52 2.23 37.32
C PHE A 52 -4.78 0.91 36.59
N ASP A 53 -4.83 -0.19 37.34
CA ASP A 53 -5.22 -1.50 36.81
C ASP A 53 -6.76 -1.66 36.81
N ASP A 54 -7.45 -1.05 37.78
CA ASP A 54 -8.89 -1.19 37.97
C ASP A 54 -9.63 0.18 37.88
N PRO A 55 -10.75 0.25 37.13
CA PRO A 55 -11.54 1.49 37.00
C PRO A 55 -12.12 2.01 38.32
N ALA A 56 -12.47 1.14 39.27
CA ALA A 56 -13.01 1.54 40.57
C ALA A 56 -11.95 2.27 41.41
N ASP A 57 -10.72 1.76 41.43
CA ASP A 57 -9.60 2.41 42.12
C ASP A 57 -9.26 3.77 41.50
N MET A 58 -9.29 3.86 40.17
CA MET A 58 -9.12 5.12 39.44
C MET A 58 -10.20 6.13 39.83
N VAL A 59 -11.48 5.74 39.77
CA VAL A 59 -12.60 6.61 40.13
C VAL A 59 -12.56 7.00 41.60
N ALA A 60 -12.12 6.10 42.50
CA ALA A 60 -11.92 6.41 43.91
C ALA A 60 -10.83 7.49 44.12
N ALA A 61 -9.73 7.40 43.37
CA ALA A 61 -8.62 8.35 43.42
C ALA A 61 -8.88 9.68 42.69
N ALA A 62 -9.83 9.73 41.75
CA ALA A 62 -10.16 10.92 40.98
C ALA A 62 -10.68 12.08 41.86
N ALA A 63 -10.23 13.29 41.58
CA ALA A 63 -10.76 14.51 42.19
C ALA A 63 -12.15 14.85 41.60
N PRO A 64 -13.00 15.61 42.32
CA PRO A 64 -14.24 16.11 41.74
C PRO A 64 -14.02 16.89 40.43
N ASP A 65 -14.97 16.77 39.51
CA ASP A 65 -15.02 17.43 38.20
C ASP A 65 -13.82 17.12 37.27
N SER A 66 -13.05 16.06 37.56
CA SER A 66 -11.93 15.62 36.72
C SER A 66 -12.33 14.64 35.62
N GLY A 67 -11.43 14.41 34.68
CA GLY A 67 -11.58 13.42 33.61
C GLY A 67 -10.92 12.08 33.94
N VAL A 68 -11.52 10.98 33.47
CA VAL A 68 -10.96 9.62 33.56
C VAL A 68 -11.12 8.86 32.24
N LEU A 69 -10.17 7.99 31.92
CA LEU A 69 -10.19 7.14 30.72
C LEU A 69 -10.18 5.66 31.13
N ILE A 70 -11.08 4.86 30.56
CA ILE A 70 -11.16 3.41 30.74
C ILE A 70 -10.92 2.75 29.39
N LEU A 71 -9.75 2.14 29.20
CA LEU A 71 -9.30 1.64 27.90
C LEU A 71 -9.42 0.11 27.79
N ALA A 72 -9.62 -0.38 26.56
CA ALA A 72 -10.00 -1.77 26.31
C ALA A 72 -8.78 -2.71 26.16
N ASP A 73 -8.14 -3.07 27.28
CA ASP A 73 -6.95 -3.93 27.24
C ASP A 73 -7.22 -5.35 26.72
N GLY A 74 -8.39 -5.92 27.05
CA GLY A 74 -8.81 -7.25 26.60
C GLY A 74 -9.37 -7.31 25.17
N TYR A 75 -9.33 -6.21 24.41
CA TYR A 75 -9.84 -6.17 23.04
C TYR A 75 -8.96 -7.02 22.09
N PRO A 76 -9.56 -7.77 21.14
CA PRO A 76 -11.00 -7.78 20.81
C PRO A 76 -11.82 -8.82 21.59
N ASP A 77 -11.18 -9.66 22.37
CA ASP A 77 -11.81 -10.86 22.94
C ASP A 77 -12.76 -10.54 24.11
N GLU A 78 -12.53 -9.42 24.82
CA GLU A 78 -13.29 -9.01 25.98
C GLU A 78 -13.82 -7.58 25.88
N THR A 79 -15.10 -7.38 26.19
CA THR A 79 -15.72 -6.07 26.38
C THR A 79 -15.50 -5.56 27.81
N ILE A 80 -15.37 -4.24 27.96
CA ILE A 80 -15.16 -3.62 29.29
C ILE A 80 -16.45 -3.70 30.10
N ARG A 81 -16.38 -4.38 31.25
CA ARG A 81 -17.45 -4.39 32.25
C ARG A 81 -17.17 -3.34 33.31
N ILE A 82 -18.06 -2.35 33.41
CA ILE A 82 -17.99 -1.33 34.47
C ILE A 82 -19.14 -1.58 35.44
N GLU A 83 -18.79 -1.83 36.70
CA GLU A 83 -19.79 -2.03 37.75
C GLU A 83 -20.68 -0.78 37.91
N PRO A 84 -22.01 -0.93 38.05
CA PRO A 84 -22.91 0.22 38.22
C PRO A 84 -22.56 1.12 39.41
N SER A 85 -21.90 0.59 40.45
CA SER A 85 -21.39 1.35 41.59
C SER A 85 -20.30 2.34 41.19
N VAL A 86 -19.41 1.97 40.27
CA VAL A 86 -18.32 2.82 39.77
C VAL A 86 -18.89 4.00 39.00
N LEU A 87 -19.87 3.77 38.12
CA LEU A 87 -20.53 4.84 37.37
C LEU A 87 -21.32 5.80 38.29
N ARG A 88 -21.97 5.28 39.34
CA ARG A 88 -22.61 6.14 40.35
C ARG A 88 -21.60 6.97 41.13
N ALA A 89 -20.45 6.40 41.50
CA ALA A 89 -19.39 7.12 42.19
C ALA A 89 -18.78 8.21 41.31
N ALA A 90 -18.57 7.92 40.02
CA ALA A 90 -18.09 8.89 39.05
C ALA A 90 -19.09 10.04 38.84
N ALA A 91 -20.38 9.72 38.69
CA ALA A 91 -21.43 10.73 38.60
C ALA A 91 -21.53 11.60 39.85
N ALA A 92 -21.41 11.02 41.05
CA ALA A 92 -21.41 11.77 42.32
C ALA A 92 -20.23 12.76 42.45
N LYS A 93 -19.13 12.47 41.75
CA LYS A 93 -17.96 13.35 41.66
C LYS A 93 -17.98 14.29 40.46
N GLY A 94 -19.00 14.26 39.60
CA GLY A 94 -19.04 15.07 38.39
C GLY A 94 -18.00 14.68 37.33
N LEU A 95 -17.49 13.45 37.35
CA LEU A 95 -16.41 13.04 36.44
C LEU A 95 -16.88 12.98 34.99
N ARG A 96 -15.99 13.35 34.07
CA ARG A 96 -16.11 13.02 32.65
C ARG A 96 -15.40 11.71 32.36
N ILE A 97 -16.08 10.77 31.72
CA ILE A 97 -15.58 9.42 31.48
C ILE A 97 -15.42 9.19 29.99
N TYR A 98 -14.22 8.80 29.55
CA TYR A 98 -14.03 8.14 28.27
C TYR A 98 -13.96 6.63 28.48
N VAL A 99 -14.72 5.85 27.70
CA VAL A 99 -14.73 4.38 27.78
C VAL A 99 -14.64 3.75 26.40
N GLU A 100 -13.77 2.76 26.24
CA GLU A 100 -13.67 1.95 25.02
C GLU A 100 -14.41 0.62 25.14
N TYR A 101 -14.98 0.15 24.03
CA TYR A 101 -15.53 -1.21 23.85
C TYR A 101 -16.36 -1.73 25.05
N PRO A 102 -17.36 -0.96 25.54
CA PRO A 102 -18.09 -1.32 26.76
C PRO A 102 -19.00 -2.54 26.56
N ALA A 103 -19.25 -3.29 27.63
CA ALA A 103 -20.22 -4.38 27.66
C ALA A 103 -21.66 -3.89 27.90
N ALA A 104 -21.81 -2.82 28.69
CA ALA A 104 -23.09 -2.20 29.04
C ALA A 104 -22.87 -0.78 29.55
N LEU A 105 -23.85 0.10 29.33
CA LEU A 105 -23.87 1.47 29.83
C LEU A 105 -25.28 1.86 30.33
N PRO A 106 -25.42 2.74 31.33
CA PRO A 106 -26.72 3.10 31.89
C PRO A 106 -27.59 3.90 30.94
N GLY A 107 -28.74 3.36 30.53
CA GLY A 107 -29.72 4.09 29.71
C GLY A 107 -29.42 4.10 28.22
N ILE A 108 -28.46 3.30 27.76
CA ILE A 108 -28.20 3.01 26.34
C ILE A 108 -28.09 1.49 26.15
N GLU A 109 -28.65 0.98 25.05
CA GLU A 109 -28.48 -0.42 24.66
C GLU A 109 -27.11 -0.62 23.99
N VAL A 110 -26.33 -1.58 24.51
CA VAL A 110 -25.07 -2.03 23.91
C VAL A 110 -25.29 -3.44 23.36
N LYS A 111 -25.11 -3.58 22.04
CA LYS A 111 -25.28 -4.84 21.30
C LYS A 111 -23.98 -5.64 21.28
N PRO A 112 -24.04 -6.96 21.06
CA PRO A 112 -22.85 -7.80 20.93
C PRO A 112 -21.86 -7.29 19.86
N PRO A 113 -20.56 -7.58 20.02
CA PRO A 113 -19.56 -7.25 19.01
C PRO A 113 -19.88 -7.80 17.62
N ARG A 114 -19.52 -7.02 16.60
CA ARG A 114 -19.54 -7.46 15.19
C ARG A 114 -18.30 -6.98 14.45
N SER A 115 -17.98 -7.67 13.36
CA SER A 115 -16.81 -7.35 12.54
C SER A 115 -17.10 -6.33 11.46
N ALA A 116 -16.13 -5.47 11.16
CA ALA A 116 -16.10 -4.65 9.96
C ALA A 116 -15.49 -5.43 8.78
N GLY A 117 -15.97 -5.16 7.57
CA GLY A 117 -15.44 -5.63 6.30
C GLY A 117 -14.65 -4.53 5.59
N VAL A 118 -15.28 -3.90 4.60
CA VAL A 118 -14.69 -2.82 3.76
C VAL A 118 -15.06 -1.42 4.27
N GLU A 119 -15.79 -1.34 5.38
CA GLU A 119 -16.17 -0.09 6.01
C GLU A 119 -14.97 0.69 6.53
N ARG A 120 -15.09 2.02 6.53
CA ARG A 120 -14.09 2.97 7.01
C ARG A 120 -14.70 3.86 8.09
N VAL A 121 -13.84 4.45 8.93
CA VAL A 121 -14.28 5.43 9.92
C VAL A 121 -14.38 6.80 9.26
N VAL A 122 -15.46 7.52 9.55
CA VAL A 122 -15.75 8.84 8.98
C VAL A 122 -16.18 9.80 10.08
N VAL A 123 -15.74 11.04 10.00
CA VAL A 123 -16.22 12.12 10.88
C VAL A 123 -17.67 12.46 10.55
N ALA A 124 -18.54 12.37 11.57
CA ALA A 124 -19.98 12.55 11.42
C ALA A 124 -20.50 13.89 11.98
N SER A 125 -19.66 14.66 12.67
CA SER A 125 -20.08 15.90 13.33
C SER A 125 -18.93 16.90 13.47
N ASP A 126 -19.30 18.12 13.83
CA ASP A 126 -18.42 19.27 14.03
C ASP A 126 -17.59 19.18 15.32
N PHE A 127 -17.70 18.08 16.07
CA PHE A 127 -17.04 17.87 17.36
C PHE A 127 -15.54 18.17 17.33
N PHE A 128 -14.85 17.84 16.24
CA PHE A 128 -13.40 18.03 16.11
C PHE A 128 -12.99 19.42 15.59
N GLY A 129 -13.95 20.26 15.18
CA GLY A 129 -13.66 21.60 14.66
C GLY A 129 -12.98 21.59 13.28
N PRO A 130 -12.36 22.72 12.88
CA PRO A 130 -11.80 22.90 11.54
C PRO A 130 -10.56 22.03 11.28
N ASP A 131 -9.91 21.52 12.33
CA ASP A 131 -8.74 20.65 12.21
C ASP A 131 -9.10 19.24 11.72
N LEU A 132 -10.38 18.85 11.79
CA LEU A 132 -10.89 17.57 11.29
C LEU A 132 -12.39 17.69 10.97
N GLU A 133 -12.69 18.20 9.77
CA GLU A 133 -14.05 18.49 9.33
C GLU A 133 -14.93 17.23 9.12
N PRO A 134 -16.27 17.37 9.15
CA PRO A 134 -17.19 16.31 8.74
C PRO A 134 -16.84 15.70 7.38
N LEU A 135 -17.18 14.42 7.21
CA LEU A 135 -16.86 13.59 6.03
C LEU A 135 -15.39 13.21 5.86
N ARG A 136 -14.49 13.64 6.76
CA ARG A 136 -13.11 13.17 6.79
C ARG A 136 -13.04 11.66 7.03
N ILE A 137 -12.28 10.95 6.20
CA ILE A 137 -12.09 9.50 6.25
C ILE A 137 -10.85 9.15 7.08
N LEU A 138 -10.94 8.09 7.88
CA LEU A 138 -9.86 7.48 8.63
C LEU A 138 -9.87 5.96 8.42
N ALA A 139 -8.68 5.36 8.31
CA ALA A 139 -8.48 3.92 8.40
C ALA A 139 -8.17 3.55 9.85
N VAL A 140 -9.14 2.93 10.50
CA VAL A 140 -9.00 2.35 11.84
C VAL A 140 -9.02 0.83 11.65
N SER A 141 -7.87 0.18 11.79
CA SER A 141 -7.71 -1.26 11.59
C SER A 141 -8.39 -2.12 12.68
N ALA A 142 -9.23 -1.50 13.52
CA ALA A 142 -10.05 -2.16 14.51
C ALA A 142 -11.16 -2.97 13.82
N LYS A 143 -10.96 -4.28 13.72
CA LYS A 143 -11.87 -5.18 13.00
C LYS A 143 -13.16 -5.49 13.73
N GLN A 144 -13.32 -5.10 14.99
CA GLN A 144 -14.52 -5.35 15.79
C GLN A 144 -15.01 -4.10 16.53
N PHE A 145 -16.32 -3.97 16.66
CA PHE A 145 -16.96 -2.92 17.44
C PHE A 145 -18.29 -3.40 18.02
N VAL A 146 -18.71 -2.84 19.16
CA VAL A 146 -20.03 -3.07 19.75
C VAL A 146 -21.07 -2.14 19.10
N GLY A 147 -22.30 -2.63 18.90
CA GLY A 147 -23.38 -1.76 18.43
C GLY A 147 -23.89 -0.90 19.60
N VAL A 148 -24.13 0.39 19.37
CA VAL A 148 -24.69 1.29 20.37
C VAL A 148 -25.82 2.11 19.74
N GLU A 149 -26.98 2.15 20.40
CA GLU A 149 -28.15 2.92 19.94
C GLU A 149 -28.48 4.09 20.87
N GLY A 150 -28.58 5.30 20.31
CA GLY A 150 -28.76 6.54 21.06
C GLY A 150 -27.46 7.31 21.30
N GLY A 151 -27.57 8.57 21.75
CA GLY A 151 -26.44 9.49 21.88
C GLY A 151 -26.13 10.26 20.60
N THR A 152 -25.07 11.07 20.64
CA THR A 152 -24.63 11.91 19.51
C THR A 152 -23.33 11.36 18.94
N ALA A 153 -23.36 10.83 17.71
CA ALA A 153 -22.18 10.26 17.06
C ALA A 153 -21.25 11.34 16.50
N HIS A 154 -19.95 11.19 16.76
CA HIS A 154 -18.88 12.04 16.27
C HIS A 154 -18.01 11.35 15.23
N LEU A 155 -17.78 10.04 15.39
CA LEU A 155 -17.19 9.16 14.38
C LEU A 155 -18.17 8.04 14.09
N VAL A 156 -18.26 7.63 12.82
CA VAL A 156 -19.09 6.49 12.40
C VAL A 156 -18.28 5.55 11.51
N MET A 157 -18.58 4.25 11.60
CA MET A 157 -18.11 3.23 10.67
C MET A 157 -19.15 3.03 9.60
N THR A 158 -18.73 3.15 8.35
CA THR A 158 -19.61 2.94 7.19
C THR A 158 -18.81 2.72 5.91
N ARG A 159 -19.44 2.12 4.90
CA ARG A 159 -18.85 1.97 3.57
C ARG A 159 -18.98 3.29 2.83
N VAL A 160 -17.86 3.94 2.56
CA VAL A 160 -17.80 5.20 1.80
C VAL A 160 -16.71 5.13 0.74
N ALA A 161 -16.85 5.90 -0.35
CA ALA A 161 -15.80 6.11 -1.35
C ALA A 161 -15.14 7.50 -1.19
N GLY A 162 -13.89 7.60 -1.63
CA GLY A 162 -13.08 8.82 -1.53
C GLY A 162 -11.68 8.58 -0.98
N PHE A 163 -10.77 9.52 -1.27
CA PHE A 163 -9.40 9.56 -0.78
C PHE A 163 -9.37 9.98 0.69
N ASP A 164 -9.64 11.26 0.93
CA ASP A 164 -9.64 11.89 2.24
C ASP A 164 -11.04 12.25 2.76
N THR A 165 -11.99 12.41 1.84
CA THR A 165 -13.34 12.87 2.12
C THR A 165 -14.32 11.87 1.52
N ALA A 166 -15.38 11.54 2.26
CA ALA A 166 -16.49 10.74 1.75
C ALA A 166 -17.26 11.54 0.69
N VAL A 167 -16.87 11.40 -0.58
CA VAL A 167 -17.32 12.28 -1.67
C VAL A 167 -18.80 12.13 -2.02
N TYR A 168 -19.43 11.03 -1.59
CA TYR A 168 -20.88 10.79 -1.74
C TYR A 168 -21.65 10.98 -0.43
N GLY A 169 -21.03 11.59 0.58
CA GLY A 169 -21.62 11.77 1.89
C GLY A 169 -21.71 10.46 2.69
N LEU A 170 -22.38 10.54 3.85
CA LEU A 170 -22.69 9.38 4.68
C LEU A 170 -23.96 8.70 4.15
N PRO A 171 -23.99 7.35 4.04
CA PRO A 171 -25.23 6.63 3.77
C PRO A 171 -26.18 6.73 4.97
N GLU A 172 -27.45 6.40 4.77
CA GLU A 172 -28.49 6.47 5.80
C GLU A 172 -28.16 5.58 7.01
N GLN A 173 -27.61 4.38 6.75
CA GLN A 173 -27.20 3.45 7.80
C GLN A 173 -25.71 3.61 8.10
N THR A 174 -25.41 4.04 9.32
CA THR A 174 -24.05 4.14 9.85
C THR A 174 -23.97 3.46 11.22
N SER A 175 -22.76 3.21 11.69
CA SER A 175 -22.54 2.66 13.04
C SER A 175 -21.67 3.59 13.87
N PRO A 176 -22.15 4.10 15.01
CA PRO A 176 -21.34 4.96 15.88
C PRO A 176 -20.03 4.26 16.30
N ILE A 177 -18.92 4.99 16.18
CA ILE A 177 -17.58 4.60 16.62
C ILE A 177 -17.14 5.42 17.82
N LEU A 178 -17.36 6.73 17.78
CA LEU A 178 -17.18 7.64 18.90
C LEU A 178 -18.49 8.40 19.07
N LEU A 179 -19.08 8.39 20.27
CA LEU A 179 -20.34 9.07 20.53
C LEU A 179 -20.44 9.58 21.97
N GLU A 180 -21.14 10.68 22.15
CA GLU A 180 -21.48 11.23 23.47
C GLU A 180 -22.78 10.61 23.98
N HIS A 181 -22.75 10.09 25.20
CA HIS A 181 -23.91 9.56 25.90
C HIS A 181 -24.94 10.67 26.14
N PRO A 182 -26.27 10.42 26.07
CA PRO A 182 -27.30 11.44 26.32
C PRO A 182 -27.26 12.13 27.69
N ASN A 183 -26.44 11.64 28.63
CA ASN A 183 -26.27 12.26 29.95
C ASN A 183 -25.16 13.33 29.96
N GLY A 184 -24.41 13.48 28.87
CA GLY A 184 -23.36 14.49 28.67
C GLY A 184 -22.06 14.27 29.45
N SER A 185 -21.92 13.19 30.21
CA SER A 185 -20.74 12.93 31.05
C SER A 185 -19.91 11.72 30.63
N ILE A 186 -20.37 10.98 29.61
CA ILE A 186 -19.68 9.79 29.10
C ILE A 186 -19.46 9.92 27.60
N LEU A 187 -18.20 9.83 27.17
CA LEU A 187 -17.79 9.68 25.78
C LEU A 187 -17.43 8.22 25.53
N ILE A 188 -18.10 7.61 24.55
CA ILE A 188 -18.06 6.18 24.29
C ILE A 188 -17.29 5.97 23.00
N ALA A 189 -16.27 5.13 23.02
CA ALA A 189 -15.72 4.52 21.82
C ALA A 189 -16.23 3.08 21.72
N THR A 190 -16.89 2.73 20.62
CA THR A 190 -17.46 1.38 20.44
C THR A 190 -16.42 0.35 19.98
N THR A 191 -15.17 0.78 19.85
CA THR A 191 -13.98 -0.03 19.56
C THR A 191 -12.78 0.54 20.33
N LYS A 192 -11.62 -0.12 20.26
CA LYS A 192 -10.38 0.35 20.88
C LYS A 192 -9.68 1.37 19.99
N LEU A 193 -9.91 2.66 20.21
CA LEU A 193 -9.21 3.72 19.49
C LEU A 193 -7.77 3.90 19.99
N SER A 194 -7.48 3.42 21.21
CA SER A 194 -6.20 3.61 21.92
C SER A 194 -5.09 2.69 21.44
N HIS A 195 -5.30 2.03 20.31
CA HIS A 195 -4.44 1.01 19.69
C HIS A 195 -3.91 1.47 18.33
N PHE A 196 -3.71 2.78 18.16
CA PHE A 196 -3.46 3.42 16.88
C PHE A 196 -2.02 3.30 16.38
N VAL A 197 -1.04 3.07 17.25
CA VAL A 197 0.36 2.86 16.87
C VAL A 197 0.56 1.39 16.48
N THR A 198 0.15 0.48 17.36
CA THR A 198 0.23 -0.97 17.15
C THR A 198 -0.68 -1.41 16.01
N GLY A 199 -1.92 -0.89 15.97
CA GLY A 199 -2.89 -1.16 14.91
C GLY A 199 -2.69 -0.35 13.63
N ARG A 200 -1.67 0.52 13.56
CA ARG A 200 -1.32 1.35 12.38
C ARG A 200 -2.50 2.15 11.82
N TYR A 201 -3.21 2.90 12.68
CA TYR A 201 -4.31 3.74 12.22
C TYR A 201 -3.80 4.94 11.44
N ALA A 202 -4.54 5.33 10.41
CA ALA A 202 -4.11 6.33 9.44
C ALA A 202 -5.28 7.22 8.98
N PRO A 203 -5.01 8.42 8.45
CA PRO A 203 -3.70 9.07 8.41
C PRO A 203 -3.30 9.60 9.80
N ALA A 204 -2.00 9.68 10.08
CA ALA A 204 -1.50 9.97 11.42
C ALA A 204 -1.94 11.36 11.94
N ASP A 205 -2.02 12.35 11.04
CA ASP A 205 -2.50 13.70 11.35
C ASP A 205 -3.92 13.70 11.91
N ALA A 206 -4.83 12.97 11.26
CA ALA A 206 -6.23 12.86 11.64
C ALA A 206 -6.40 12.15 12.99
N ILE A 207 -5.67 11.05 13.19
CA ILE A 207 -5.67 10.31 14.46
C ILE A 207 -5.17 11.19 15.61
N ALA A 208 -4.15 12.02 15.37
CA ALA A 208 -3.66 12.96 16.37
C ALA A 208 -4.73 13.98 16.77
N VAL A 209 -5.53 14.49 15.81
CA VAL A 209 -6.63 15.43 16.11
C VAL A 209 -7.76 14.74 16.88
N VAL A 210 -8.11 13.50 16.52
CA VAL A 210 -9.12 12.70 17.24
C VAL A 210 -8.74 12.60 18.72
N TRP A 211 -7.51 12.19 19.02
CA TRP A 211 -7.05 12.06 20.40
C TRP A 211 -6.94 13.39 21.14
N GLN A 212 -6.39 14.43 20.50
CA GLN A 212 -6.35 15.76 21.10
C GLN A 212 -7.74 16.25 21.51
N ARG A 213 -8.76 16.00 20.67
CA ARG A 213 -10.12 16.41 20.98
C ARG A 213 -10.77 15.59 22.08
N ILE A 214 -10.60 14.26 22.07
CA ILE A 214 -11.06 13.38 23.15
C ILE A 214 -10.46 13.84 24.49
N LEU A 215 -9.16 14.11 24.53
CA LEU A 215 -8.46 14.53 25.75
C LEU A 215 -8.94 15.89 26.26
N ARG A 216 -9.16 16.87 25.37
CA ARG A 216 -9.75 18.18 25.74
C ARG A 216 -11.20 18.04 26.20
N TRP A 217 -11.96 17.08 25.70
CA TRP A 217 -13.31 16.81 26.19
C TRP A 217 -13.27 16.19 27.59
N VAL A 218 -12.40 15.19 27.81
CA VAL A 218 -12.24 14.49 29.10
C VAL A 218 -11.71 15.45 30.17
N ALA A 219 -10.71 16.27 29.84
CA ALA A 219 -10.08 17.22 30.76
C ALA A 219 -10.01 18.63 30.11
N PRO A 220 -11.06 19.47 30.27
CA PRO A 220 -11.15 20.78 29.62
C PRO A 220 -10.02 21.76 29.95
N GLU A 221 -9.52 21.69 31.19
CA GLU A 221 -8.43 22.54 31.67
C GLU A 221 -7.04 22.03 31.23
N LEU A 222 -6.97 20.84 30.63
CA LEU A 222 -5.72 20.26 30.18
C LEU A 222 -5.25 20.92 28.88
N GLN A 223 -4.04 21.45 28.93
CA GLN A 223 -3.32 21.88 27.74
C GLN A 223 -2.74 20.65 27.04
N VAL A 224 -3.44 20.19 26.00
CA VAL A 224 -2.99 19.03 25.20
C VAL A 224 -2.05 19.52 24.09
N PRO A 225 -0.76 19.14 24.12
CA PRO A 225 0.18 19.48 23.04
C PRO A 225 -0.17 18.71 21.76
N PRO A 226 0.40 19.12 20.60
CA PRO A 226 0.37 18.27 19.41
C PRO A 226 0.96 16.90 19.73
N LEU A 227 0.18 15.84 19.52
CA LEU A 227 0.63 14.47 19.78
C LEU A 227 1.50 13.99 18.62
N ARG A 228 2.65 13.42 18.94
CA ARG A 228 3.61 12.87 17.99
C ARG A 228 4.03 11.48 18.40
N TRP A 229 4.19 10.59 17.45
CA TRP A 229 4.72 9.23 17.65
C TRP A 229 5.45 8.76 16.40
N THR A 230 6.21 7.69 16.53
CA THR A 230 6.85 7.02 15.39
C THR A 230 5.93 5.89 14.93
N ASN A 231 5.45 5.94 13.68
CA ASN A 231 4.71 4.82 13.10
C ASN A 231 5.59 3.56 13.06
N THR A 232 5.02 2.41 13.43
CA THR A 232 5.73 1.11 13.43
C THR A 232 6.18 0.71 12.03
N VAL A 233 5.46 1.17 11.00
CA VAL A 233 5.81 1.05 9.59
C VAL A 233 5.86 2.46 8.99
N ARG A 234 7.01 2.86 8.44
CA ARG A 234 7.26 4.23 7.97
C ARG A 234 8.26 4.28 6.81
N ALA A 235 8.36 5.44 6.15
CA ALA A 235 9.44 5.73 5.20
C ALA A 235 10.81 5.65 5.90
N SER A 236 11.84 5.25 5.15
CA SER A 236 13.20 5.10 5.67
C SER A 236 13.87 6.42 6.00
N TYR A 237 13.52 7.46 5.23
CA TYR A 237 14.05 8.81 5.36
C TYR A 237 12.90 9.83 5.27
N GLY A 238 13.09 10.99 5.90
CA GLY A 238 12.20 12.13 5.76
C GLY A 238 12.22 12.71 4.34
N ARG A 239 11.20 13.53 4.04
CA ARG A 239 11.04 14.20 2.73
C ARG A 239 12.28 14.98 2.31
N ASP A 240 12.77 15.81 3.22
CA ASP A 240 13.89 16.74 2.99
C ASP A 240 15.16 16.30 3.74
N GLU A 241 15.21 15.07 4.24
CA GLU A 241 16.38 14.53 4.92
C GLU A 241 17.56 14.39 3.94
N GLU A 242 18.77 14.72 4.37
CA GLU A 242 19.95 14.45 3.55
C GLU A 242 20.17 12.94 3.44
N LEU A 243 20.20 12.43 2.20
CA LEU A 243 20.46 11.01 1.97
C LEU A 243 21.96 10.71 2.15
N PRO A 244 22.33 9.58 2.77
CA PRO A 244 23.73 9.18 2.84
C PRO A 244 24.27 8.86 1.44
N ASP A 245 25.55 9.08 1.16
CA ASP A 245 26.17 8.87 -0.17
C ASP A 245 25.91 7.48 -0.79
N ASN A 246 25.69 6.46 0.04
CA ASN A 246 25.43 5.08 -0.38
C ASN A 246 23.95 4.66 -0.25
N TYR A 247 23.01 5.60 -0.27
CA TYR A 247 21.58 5.34 -0.09
C TYR A 247 21.02 4.29 -1.07
N GLN A 248 21.48 4.28 -2.32
CA GLN A 248 21.08 3.27 -3.31
C GLN A 248 21.56 1.87 -2.94
N ASP A 249 22.82 1.72 -2.51
CA ASP A 249 23.36 0.43 -2.04
C ASP A 249 22.60 -0.09 -0.81
N ILE A 250 22.25 0.82 0.12
CA ILE A 250 21.41 0.49 1.28
C ILE A 250 20.02 0.01 0.80
N ALA A 251 19.40 0.72 -0.14
CA ALA A 251 18.08 0.37 -0.66
C ALA A 251 18.07 -1.00 -1.34
N ILE A 252 19.08 -1.31 -2.18
CA ILE A 252 19.25 -2.60 -2.85
C ILE A 252 19.38 -3.73 -1.81
N ARG A 253 20.29 -3.57 -0.83
CA ARG A 253 20.51 -4.59 0.21
C ARG A 253 19.26 -4.86 1.04
N ARG A 254 18.47 -3.82 1.34
CA ARG A 254 17.22 -3.96 2.07
C ARG A 254 16.10 -4.54 1.20
N GLY A 255 16.04 -4.18 -0.07
CA GLY A 255 15.08 -4.71 -1.04
C GLY A 255 15.26 -6.21 -1.26
N ILE A 256 16.49 -6.66 -1.53
CA ILE A 256 16.76 -8.10 -1.63
C ILE A 256 16.58 -8.83 -0.28
N GLY A 257 16.97 -8.19 0.82
CA GLY A 257 16.79 -8.72 2.18
C GLY A 257 15.32 -8.89 2.59
N TRP A 258 14.41 -8.11 2.02
CA TRP A 258 12.98 -8.23 2.29
C TRP A 258 12.43 -9.59 1.89
N TYR A 259 12.84 -10.17 0.75
CA TYR A 259 12.35 -11.49 0.34
C TYR A 259 12.65 -12.60 1.36
N GLU A 260 13.76 -12.49 2.09
CA GLU A 260 14.09 -13.41 3.18
C GLU A 260 13.28 -13.11 4.44
N LYS A 261 13.17 -11.84 4.85
CA LYS A 261 12.42 -11.44 6.05
C LYS A 261 10.91 -11.66 5.92
N SER A 262 10.38 -11.48 4.71
CA SER A 262 8.97 -11.62 4.36
C SER A 262 8.47 -13.06 4.45
N LYS A 263 9.37 -14.05 4.44
CA LYS A 263 9.06 -15.49 4.41
C LYS A 263 8.08 -15.86 3.29
N MET A 264 8.23 -15.20 2.14
CA MET A 264 7.37 -15.42 0.97
C MET A 264 7.86 -16.57 0.08
N LEU A 265 9.15 -16.92 0.14
CA LEU A 265 9.69 -18.11 -0.52
C LEU A 265 9.12 -19.36 0.14
N VAL A 266 8.49 -20.21 -0.67
CA VAL A 266 7.78 -21.39 -0.19
C VAL A 266 8.78 -22.47 0.22
N THR A 267 8.62 -22.99 1.45
CA THR A 267 9.41 -24.13 1.92
C THR A 267 8.78 -25.45 1.48
N LYS A 268 9.56 -26.54 1.51
CA LYS A 268 9.08 -27.90 1.23
C LYS A 268 7.85 -28.30 2.07
N GLY A 269 7.80 -27.87 3.34
CA GLY A 269 6.66 -28.16 4.22
C GLY A 269 5.43 -27.28 3.96
N MET A 270 5.61 -26.12 3.30
CA MET A 270 4.53 -25.20 2.95
C MET A 270 3.87 -25.56 1.62
N ASP A 271 4.62 -26.07 0.63
CA ASP A 271 4.10 -26.39 -0.72
C ASP A 271 2.76 -27.16 -0.71
N PRO A 272 2.62 -28.31 0.00
CA PRO A 272 1.34 -29.02 0.03
C PRO A 272 0.21 -28.21 0.67
N LYS A 273 0.51 -27.35 1.65
CA LYS A 273 -0.48 -26.47 2.29
C LYS A 273 -0.95 -25.38 1.32
N VAL A 274 -0.02 -24.78 0.58
CA VAL A 274 -0.33 -23.77 -0.46
C VAL A 274 -1.24 -24.38 -1.51
N ARG A 275 -0.87 -25.55 -2.07
CA ARG A 275 -1.68 -26.27 -3.07
C ARG A 275 -3.08 -26.59 -2.54
N GLN A 276 -3.18 -27.10 -1.31
CA GLN A 276 -4.47 -27.42 -0.70
C GLN A 276 -5.34 -26.17 -0.52
N ALA A 277 -4.77 -25.08 -0.01
CA ALA A 277 -5.49 -23.84 0.22
C ALA A 277 -5.96 -23.21 -1.11
N MET A 278 -5.09 -23.19 -2.11
CA MET A 278 -5.40 -22.65 -3.44
C MET A 278 -6.45 -23.46 -4.17
N ALA A 279 -6.45 -24.80 -4.03
CA ALA A 279 -7.51 -25.65 -4.57
C ALA A 279 -8.89 -25.36 -3.94
N ALA A 280 -8.93 -24.89 -2.69
CA ALA A 280 -10.16 -24.53 -1.99
C ALA A 280 -10.61 -23.08 -2.27
N ASN A 281 -9.67 -22.14 -2.45
CA ASN A 281 -9.94 -20.73 -2.69
C ASN A 281 -8.86 -20.10 -3.58
N ALA A 282 -9.28 -19.55 -4.73
CA ALA A 282 -8.41 -18.89 -5.70
C ALA A 282 -7.65 -17.66 -5.14
N GLY A 283 -8.11 -17.08 -4.04
CA GLY A 283 -7.44 -15.98 -3.33
C GLY A 283 -7.08 -16.38 -1.90
N ALA A 284 -6.57 -17.59 -1.70
CA ALA A 284 -6.21 -18.08 -0.38
C ALA A 284 -5.15 -17.18 0.29
N GLU A 285 -5.34 -16.97 1.59
CA GLU A 285 -4.46 -16.15 2.42
C GLU A 285 -3.93 -16.96 3.59
N PHE A 286 -2.65 -16.80 3.91
CA PHE A 286 -2.05 -17.30 5.14
C PHE A 286 -1.85 -16.17 6.14
N ALA A 287 -1.81 -16.55 7.42
CA ALA A 287 -1.39 -15.65 8.48
C ALA A 287 0.03 -15.11 8.21
N PRO A 288 0.36 -13.92 8.76
CA PRO A 288 1.74 -13.45 8.80
C PRO A 288 2.67 -14.51 9.42
N PRO A 289 3.95 -14.58 9.00
CA PRO A 289 4.90 -15.53 9.57
C PRO A 289 5.28 -15.15 11.00
N ALA A 290 5.76 -16.14 11.75
CA ALA A 290 6.55 -15.87 12.94
C ALA A 290 8.00 -15.51 12.55
N PRO A 291 8.72 -14.67 13.32
CA PRO A 291 10.11 -14.30 13.00
C PRO A 291 11.06 -15.50 12.81
N GLU A 292 10.82 -16.57 13.57
CA GLU A 292 11.58 -17.82 13.55
C GLU A 292 11.20 -18.77 12.39
N ASP A 293 10.15 -18.46 11.63
CA ASP A 293 9.76 -19.29 10.50
C ASP A 293 10.89 -19.35 9.45
N PRO A 294 11.16 -20.53 8.88
CA PRO A 294 12.15 -20.66 7.81
C PRO A 294 11.63 -20.01 6.52
N SER A 295 12.56 -19.43 5.75
CA SER A 295 12.29 -19.04 4.37
C SER A 295 12.65 -20.18 3.41
N GLY A 296 11.93 -20.30 2.31
CA GLY A 296 12.32 -21.20 1.22
C GLY A 296 13.56 -20.71 0.47
N ASP A 297 14.03 -21.51 -0.47
CA ASP A 297 15.20 -21.25 -1.33
C ASP A 297 14.83 -21.09 -2.82
N GLY A 298 13.54 -20.86 -3.09
CA GLY A 298 12.99 -20.75 -4.45
C GLY A 298 12.57 -22.08 -5.07
N THR A 299 12.98 -23.24 -4.54
CA THR A 299 12.69 -24.57 -5.13
C THR A 299 11.19 -24.89 -5.22
N TYR A 300 10.35 -24.23 -4.40
CA TYR A 300 8.89 -24.39 -4.42
C TYR A 300 8.16 -23.10 -4.82
N GLY A 301 8.87 -22.16 -5.43
CA GLY A 301 8.35 -20.87 -5.83
C GLY A 301 8.20 -19.85 -4.70
N ILE A 302 7.58 -18.73 -5.04
CA ILE A 302 7.30 -17.59 -4.15
C ILE A 302 5.81 -17.23 -4.18
N MET A 303 5.26 -16.87 -3.02
CA MET A 303 3.90 -16.35 -2.87
C MET A 303 3.76 -14.93 -3.45
N GLN A 304 2.52 -14.47 -3.69
CA GLN A 304 2.25 -13.24 -4.42
C GLN A 304 2.55 -11.96 -3.64
N CYS A 305 1.91 -11.74 -2.48
CA CYS A 305 2.00 -10.45 -1.79
C CYS A 305 1.59 -10.52 -0.32
N TYR A 306 1.91 -9.46 0.43
CA TYR A 306 1.16 -9.07 1.63
C TYR A 306 -0.06 -8.26 1.22
N MET A 307 -1.22 -8.62 1.77
CA MET A 307 -2.52 -7.96 1.52
C MET A 307 -2.65 -6.66 2.31
N SER A 308 -3.41 -5.68 1.80
CA SER A 308 -3.56 -4.35 2.44
C SER A 308 -4.28 -4.37 3.79
N GLY A 309 -5.06 -5.41 4.08
CA GLY A 309 -5.79 -5.52 5.33
C GLY A 309 -4.87 -5.68 6.53
N ILE A 310 -4.76 -4.63 7.34
CA ILE A 310 -3.95 -4.59 8.57
C ILE A 310 -4.73 -5.24 9.72
N GLY A 311 -4.07 -6.14 10.45
CA GLY A 311 -4.57 -6.81 11.65
C GLY A 311 -4.45 -5.95 12.92
N LEU A 312 -5.03 -6.43 14.02
CA LEU A 312 -4.95 -5.74 15.31
C LEU A 312 -3.52 -5.67 15.86
N ASP A 313 -2.68 -6.62 15.48
CA ASP A 313 -1.26 -6.66 15.81
C ASP A 313 -0.40 -5.87 14.82
N GLY A 314 -1.01 -5.12 13.89
CA GLY A 314 -0.31 -4.34 12.85
C GLY A 314 0.16 -5.18 11.65
N LYS A 315 0.00 -6.51 11.69
CA LYS A 315 0.49 -7.42 10.65
C LYS A 315 -0.49 -7.57 9.50
N GLN A 316 0.02 -8.04 8.37
CA GLN A 316 -0.74 -8.25 7.14
C GLN A 316 -0.72 -9.72 6.75
N LYS A 317 -1.85 -10.22 6.23
CA LYS A 317 -1.90 -11.60 5.69
C LYS A 317 -1.13 -11.71 4.38
N ARG A 318 -0.71 -12.92 4.04
CA ARG A 318 0.01 -13.24 2.80
C ARG A 318 -0.94 -13.92 1.81
N ASN A 319 -1.08 -13.36 0.61
CA ASN A 319 -1.72 -14.04 -0.50
C ASN A 319 -0.78 -15.11 -1.06
N VAL A 320 -1.25 -16.37 -1.10
CA VAL A 320 -0.38 -17.52 -1.37
C VAL A 320 -0.35 -17.94 -2.84
N VAL A 321 -1.02 -17.21 -3.73
CA VAL A 321 -1.05 -17.50 -5.16
C VAL A 321 0.39 -17.51 -5.72
N ARG A 322 0.76 -18.54 -6.48
CA ARG A 322 2.01 -18.56 -7.25
C ARG A 322 1.74 -18.20 -8.71
N ARG A 323 1.98 -16.93 -9.03
CA ARG A 323 1.91 -16.42 -10.41
C ARG A 323 3.27 -16.36 -11.07
N GLY A 324 3.27 -16.46 -12.40
CA GLY A 324 4.48 -16.55 -13.20
C GLY A 324 5.29 -15.29 -13.25
N ASP A 325 4.61 -14.16 -13.33
CA ASP A 325 5.26 -12.87 -13.26
C ASP A 325 5.94 -12.65 -11.90
N ASN A 326 5.26 -12.96 -10.79
CA ASN A 326 5.88 -12.97 -9.46
C ASN A 326 7.12 -13.87 -9.41
N GLN A 327 7.09 -15.07 -10.00
CA GLN A 327 8.26 -15.96 -10.01
C GLN A 327 9.42 -15.37 -10.81
N CYS A 328 9.18 -15.02 -12.07
CA CYS A 328 10.23 -14.67 -13.02
C CYS A 328 10.83 -13.29 -12.73
N GLU A 329 10.02 -12.32 -12.33
CA GLU A 329 10.52 -10.99 -11.94
C GLU A 329 11.33 -11.08 -10.63
N THR A 330 10.86 -11.86 -9.64
CA THR A 330 11.65 -12.08 -8.41
C THR A 330 12.97 -12.80 -8.72
N ALA A 331 12.96 -13.77 -9.64
CA ALA A 331 14.16 -14.46 -10.06
C ALA A 331 15.21 -13.52 -10.68
N MET A 332 14.76 -12.56 -11.49
CA MET A 332 15.60 -11.48 -12.00
C MET A 332 16.24 -10.68 -10.86
N THR A 333 15.46 -10.24 -9.88
CA THR A 333 15.98 -9.47 -8.74
C THR A 333 17.05 -10.24 -7.97
N TYR A 334 16.81 -11.52 -7.67
CA TYR A 334 17.79 -12.38 -7.01
C TYR A 334 19.07 -12.54 -7.83
N ALA A 335 18.95 -12.77 -9.14
CA ALA A 335 20.12 -12.96 -10.00
C ALA A 335 20.94 -11.66 -10.15
N LEU A 336 20.28 -10.52 -10.36
CA LEU A 336 20.93 -9.21 -10.47
C LEU A 336 21.57 -8.77 -9.15
N ALA A 337 20.85 -8.88 -8.03
CA ALA A 337 21.40 -8.61 -6.70
C ALA A 337 22.54 -9.57 -6.35
N GLY A 338 22.44 -10.84 -6.75
CA GLY A 338 23.52 -11.82 -6.61
C GLY A 338 24.79 -11.41 -7.35
N ARG A 339 24.66 -10.84 -8.56
CA ARG A 339 25.81 -10.29 -9.29
C ARG A 339 26.36 -9.02 -8.66
N TYR A 340 25.49 -8.08 -8.32
CA TYR A 340 25.89 -6.81 -7.72
C TYR A 340 26.58 -6.98 -6.36
N LEU A 341 26.05 -7.88 -5.52
CA LEU A 341 26.55 -8.15 -4.16
C LEU A 341 27.54 -9.33 -4.08
N ALA A 342 27.90 -9.94 -5.21
CA ALA A 342 28.74 -11.13 -5.28
C ALA A 342 28.25 -12.30 -4.39
N SER A 343 26.95 -12.57 -4.41
CA SER A 343 26.29 -13.65 -3.65
C SER A 343 25.84 -14.79 -4.57
N GLU A 344 26.59 -15.89 -4.57
CA GLU A 344 26.20 -17.12 -5.29
C GLU A 344 24.88 -17.70 -4.77
N GLY A 345 24.60 -17.53 -3.47
CA GLY A 345 23.34 -17.95 -2.87
C GLY A 345 22.13 -17.25 -3.48
N TYR A 346 22.22 -15.94 -3.73
CA TYR A 346 21.14 -15.21 -4.39
C TYR A 346 20.95 -15.63 -5.85
N VAL A 347 22.05 -15.80 -6.60
CA VAL A 347 21.96 -16.35 -7.97
C VAL A 347 21.25 -17.71 -7.95
N LYS A 348 21.58 -18.56 -6.97
CA LYS A 348 20.98 -19.88 -6.86
C LYS A 348 19.48 -19.85 -6.56
N VAL A 349 19.02 -18.92 -5.72
CA VAL A 349 17.58 -18.73 -5.47
C VAL A 349 16.86 -18.30 -6.75
N GLY A 350 17.45 -17.36 -7.51
CA GLY A 350 16.88 -16.93 -8.80
C GLY A 350 16.77 -18.08 -9.80
N GLU A 351 17.81 -18.91 -9.91
CA GLU A 351 17.79 -20.14 -10.71
C GLU A 351 16.65 -21.09 -10.29
N ASN A 352 16.53 -21.35 -8.99
CA ASN A 352 15.52 -22.28 -8.47
C ASN A 352 14.10 -21.78 -8.76
N LEU A 353 13.85 -20.46 -8.70
CA LEU A 353 12.55 -19.88 -9.02
C LEU A 353 12.18 -20.07 -10.51
N LEU A 354 13.14 -19.86 -11.42
CA LEU A 354 12.92 -20.11 -12.85
C LEU A 354 12.72 -21.58 -13.15
N ASP A 355 13.54 -22.47 -12.56
CA ASP A 355 13.42 -23.91 -12.75
C ASP A 355 12.07 -24.42 -12.22
N TYR A 356 11.68 -23.98 -11.02
CA TYR A 356 10.38 -24.30 -10.44
C TYR A 356 9.25 -23.92 -11.38
N TYR A 357 9.21 -22.67 -11.85
CA TYR A 357 8.07 -22.21 -12.63
C TYR A 357 8.05 -22.82 -14.04
N LEU A 358 9.20 -22.88 -14.72
CA LEU A 358 9.26 -23.28 -16.13
C LEU A 358 9.25 -24.80 -16.34
N PHE A 359 9.72 -25.58 -15.37
CA PHE A 359 9.92 -27.02 -15.54
C PHE A 359 9.14 -27.86 -14.53
N ASP A 360 9.18 -27.50 -13.24
CA ASP A 360 8.57 -28.34 -12.19
C ASP A 360 7.05 -28.10 -12.06
N SER A 361 6.61 -26.86 -12.25
CA SER A 361 5.20 -26.45 -12.16
C SER A 361 4.41 -26.80 -13.43
N ASP A 362 3.10 -26.57 -13.41
CA ASP A 362 2.22 -26.82 -14.57
C ASP A 362 2.18 -25.65 -15.57
N ALA A 363 2.99 -24.60 -15.36
CA ALA A 363 2.92 -23.36 -16.13
C ALA A 363 3.12 -23.55 -17.64
N ARG A 364 3.92 -24.55 -18.04
CA ARG A 364 4.23 -24.88 -19.44
C ARG A 364 3.73 -26.25 -19.89
N LYS A 365 3.00 -26.98 -19.04
CA LYS A 365 2.54 -28.35 -19.32
C LYS A 365 1.20 -28.37 -20.07
N GLY A 366 0.78 -29.58 -20.46
CA GLY A 366 -0.52 -29.81 -21.10
C GLY A 366 -0.62 -29.06 -22.44
N PRO A 367 -1.72 -28.30 -22.68
CA PRO A 367 -1.91 -27.54 -23.92
C PRO A 367 -0.78 -26.57 -24.30
N ARG A 368 0.07 -26.16 -23.35
CA ARG A 368 1.23 -25.29 -23.61
C ARG A 368 2.48 -26.07 -24.05
N ALA A 369 2.53 -27.38 -23.79
CA ALA A 369 3.60 -28.28 -24.22
C ALA A 369 3.27 -29.04 -25.51
N ASP A 370 2.01 -29.02 -25.96
CA ASP A 370 1.56 -29.72 -27.16
C ASP A 370 1.79 -28.86 -28.42
N PRO A 371 2.69 -29.25 -29.34
CA PRO A 371 3.01 -28.47 -30.55
C PRO A 371 1.83 -28.28 -31.52
N ASP A 372 0.80 -29.12 -31.43
CA ASP A 372 -0.39 -29.02 -32.27
C ASP A 372 -1.49 -28.14 -31.65
N HIS A 373 -1.32 -27.70 -30.41
CA HIS A 373 -2.29 -26.88 -29.69
C HIS A 373 -2.09 -25.37 -29.92
N GLY A 374 -3.17 -24.60 -29.98
CA GLY A 374 -3.12 -23.14 -30.14
C GLY A 374 -2.39 -22.37 -29.02
N ALA A 375 -2.16 -23.03 -27.87
CA ALA A 375 -1.49 -22.46 -26.70
C ALA A 375 0.00 -22.83 -26.62
N TYR A 376 0.52 -23.60 -27.58
CA TYR A 376 1.89 -24.08 -27.56
C TYR A 376 2.90 -22.95 -27.34
N GLY A 377 3.76 -23.11 -26.33
CA GLY A 377 4.82 -22.17 -25.99
C GLY A 377 4.40 -21.01 -25.07
N LEU A 378 3.11 -20.73 -24.89
CA LEU A 378 2.67 -19.77 -23.87
C LEU A 378 3.07 -20.24 -22.47
N ILE A 379 3.13 -19.30 -21.52
CA ILE A 379 3.35 -19.60 -20.10
C ILE A 379 2.11 -19.16 -19.31
N ALA A 380 1.66 -19.99 -18.37
CA ALA A 380 0.48 -19.71 -17.56
C ALA A 380 0.63 -18.42 -16.73
N TRP A 381 -0.52 -17.85 -16.34
CA TRP A 381 -0.52 -16.74 -15.38
C TRP A 381 -0.24 -17.22 -13.95
N GLY A 382 -0.82 -18.35 -13.54
CA GLY A 382 -0.58 -18.98 -12.23
C GLY A 382 -0.84 -20.48 -12.26
N VAL A 383 -0.36 -21.22 -11.25
CA VAL A 383 -0.27 -22.69 -11.34
C VAL A 383 -1.11 -23.48 -10.34
N ASP A 384 -1.62 -22.83 -9.28
CA ASP A 384 -2.25 -23.55 -8.16
C ASP A 384 -3.78 -23.58 -8.17
N HIS A 385 -4.43 -22.94 -9.14
CA HIS A 385 -5.89 -22.97 -9.28
C HIS A 385 -6.32 -22.70 -10.73
N GLU A 386 -7.38 -23.36 -11.19
CA GLU A 386 -7.82 -23.39 -12.59
C GLU A 386 -8.05 -21.99 -13.18
N ALA A 387 -8.65 -21.09 -12.40
CA ALA A 387 -8.91 -19.71 -12.82
C ALA A 387 -7.65 -18.96 -13.28
N TRP A 388 -6.49 -19.29 -12.71
CA TRP A 388 -5.19 -18.73 -13.04
C TRP A 388 -4.48 -19.57 -14.10
N LEU A 389 -4.54 -20.91 -13.98
CA LEU A 389 -3.87 -21.84 -14.89
C LEU A 389 -4.38 -21.74 -16.32
N LYS A 390 -5.66 -21.42 -16.52
CA LYS A 390 -6.22 -21.26 -17.87
C LYS A 390 -5.82 -19.95 -18.56
N ALA A 391 -5.34 -18.94 -17.83
CA ALA A 391 -5.14 -17.59 -18.33
C ALA A 391 -3.77 -17.40 -19.02
N ASN A 392 -3.76 -16.63 -20.12
CA ASN A 392 -2.53 -16.20 -20.82
C ASN A 392 -2.64 -14.71 -21.20
N TYR A 393 -2.13 -13.85 -20.31
CA TYR A 393 -1.97 -12.41 -20.57
C TYR A 393 -0.69 -12.15 -21.36
N GLY A 394 -0.77 -11.25 -22.34
CA GLY A 394 0.41 -10.83 -23.11
C GLY A 394 1.40 -10.05 -22.24
N ASP A 395 0.89 -9.12 -21.44
CA ASP A 395 1.68 -8.34 -20.48
C ASP A 395 2.41 -9.22 -19.46
N ASP A 396 1.73 -10.15 -18.80
CA ASP A 396 2.38 -11.06 -17.85
C ASP A 396 3.43 -11.95 -18.53
N ASN A 397 3.18 -12.46 -19.74
CA ASN A 397 4.20 -13.21 -20.48
C ASN A 397 5.39 -12.32 -20.86
N ALA A 398 5.18 -11.05 -21.23
CA ALA A 398 6.27 -10.12 -21.48
C ALA A 398 7.14 -9.91 -20.23
N ARG A 399 6.52 -9.68 -19.08
CA ARG A 399 7.24 -9.53 -17.80
C ARG A 399 7.95 -10.81 -17.37
N GLN A 400 7.34 -11.98 -17.60
CA GLN A 400 8.00 -13.26 -17.42
C GLN A 400 9.23 -13.41 -18.33
N MET A 401 9.10 -13.10 -19.62
CA MET A 401 10.22 -13.15 -20.56
C MET A 401 11.36 -12.22 -20.15
N MET A 402 11.06 -10.99 -19.72
CA MET A 402 12.09 -10.06 -19.22
C MET A 402 12.79 -10.62 -17.97
N GLY A 403 12.03 -11.18 -17.03
CA GLY A 403 12.60 -11.84 -15.85
C GLY A 403 13.50 -13.03 -16.21
N ILE A 404 13.09 -13.85 -17.18
CA ILE A 404 13.89 -14.98 -17.69
C ILE A 404 15.16 -14.48 -18.39
N MET A 405 15.07 -13.44 -19.24
CA MET A 405 16.22 -12.87 -19.94
C MET A 405 17.26 -12.32 -18.97
N ALA A 406 16.83 -11.52 -18.00
CA ALA A 406 17.72 -10.95 -17.00
C ALA A 406 18.30 -12.03 -16.08
N GLY A 407 17.49 -13.00 -15.65
CA GLY A 407 17.94 -14.15 -14.86
C GLY A 407 18.99 -14.99 -15.60
N ALA A 408 18.76 -15.33 -16.87
CA ALA A 408 19.70 -16.06 -17.72
C ALA A 408 21.02 -15.30 -17.91
N ALA A 409 20.94 -14.01 -18.26
CA ALA A 409 22.12 -13.16 -18.44
C ALA A 409 22.92 -13.03 -17.13
N ALA A 410 22.24 -12.86 -16.01
CA ALA A 410 22.87 -12.72 -14.70
C ALA A 410 23.36 -14.06 -14.12
N SER A 411 22.78 -15.22 -14.41
CA SER A 411 23.36 -16.50 -13.95
C SER A 411 24.43 -17.03 -14.91
N GLY A 412 24.37 -16.67 -16.20
CA GLY A 412 25.18 -17.28 -17.26
C GLY A 412 24.62 -18.61 -17.77
N GLU A 413 23.39 -18.95 -17.36
CA GLU A 413 22.71 -20.19 -17.73
C GLU A 413 21.89 -20.04 -19.00
N ARG A 414 21.85 -21.12 -19.79
CA ARG A 414 21.15 -21.14 -21.10
C ARG A 414 19.98 -22.10 -21.16
N ARG A 415 19.72 -22.84 -20.08
CA ARG A 415 18.68 -23.87 -20.04
C ARG A 415 17.26 -23.33 -20.23
N TRP A 416 17.04 -22.03 -20.04
CA TRP A 416 15.74 -21.39 -20.23
C TRP A 416 15.55 -20.76 -21.63
N ASP A 417 16.58 -20.74 -22.48
CA ASP A 417 16.55 -20.10 -23.81
C ASP A 417 15.39 -20.63 -24.67
N GLU A 418 15.16 -21.95 -24.65
CA GLU A 418 14.05 -22.56 -25.40
C GLU A 418 12.67 -22.13 -24.87
N ALA A 419 12.52 -22.04 -23.53
CA ALA A 419 11.28 -21.59 -22.91
C ALA A 419 10.94 -20.15 -23.30
N LEU A 420 11.95 -19.28 -23.25
CA LEU A 420 11.87 -17.89 -23.67
C LEU A 420 11.48 -17.78 -25.16
N ALA A 421 12.19 -18.50 -26.04
CA ALA A 421 11.95 -18.46 -27.47
C ALA A 421 10.54 -18.94 -27.83
N LEU A 422 10.07 -20.04 -27.22
CA LEU A 422 8.71 -20.54 -27.41
C LEU A 422 7.66 -19.54 -26.93
N CYS A 423 7.86 -18.90 -25.79
CA CYS A 423 6.94 -17.89 -25.27
C CYS A 423 6.86 -16.65 -26.18
N MET A 424 8.01 -16.19 -26.69
CA MET A 424 8.09 -15.10 -27.67
C MET A 424 7.28 -15.44 -28.94
N LEU A 425 7.54 -16.63 -29.51
CA LEU A 425 6.86 -17.11 -30.72
C LEU A 425 5.36 -17.29 -30.51
N ALA A 426 4.94 -17.82 -29.37
CA ALA A 426 3.54 -18.03 -29.05
C ALA A 426 2.77 -16.69 -28.93
N ASN A 427 3.40 -15.67 -28.36
CA ASN A 427 2.79 -14.35 -28.24
C ASN A 427 2.71 -13.62 -29.59
N ILE A 428 3.73 -13.66 -30.46
CA ILE A 428 3.61 -13.07 -31.80
C ILE A 428 2.60 -13.83 -32.68
N ARG A 429 2.50 -15.16 -32.53
CA ARG A 429 1.48 -15.99 -33.20
C ARG A 429 0.06 -15.66 -32.77
N THR A 430 -0.13 -15.19 -31.53
CA THR A 430 -1.45 -14.77 -31.03
C THR A 430 -1.71 -13.27 -31.16
N THR A 431 -0.77 -12.52 -31.74
CA THR A 431 -0.93 -11.10 -32.08
C THR A 431 -1.59 -10.98 -33.45
N ALA A 432 -2.54 -10.07 -33.61
CA ALA A 432 -3.26 -9.86 -34.88
C ALA A 432 -2.43 -9.13 -35.93
N ARG A 433 -2.92 -9.07 -37.18
CA ARG A 433 -2.26 -8.33 -38.29
C ARG A 433 -2.11 -6.83 -38.03
N THR A 434 -2.95 -6.30 -37.16
CA THR A 434 -2.94 -4.92 -36.66
C THR A 434 -1.81 -4.65 -35.67
N GLY A 435 -1.15 -5.69 -35.14
CA GLY A 435 -0.09 -5.61 -34.14
C GLY A 435 -0.56 -5.64 -32.68
N PHE A 436 -1.88 -5.72 -32.46
CA PHE A 436 -2.49 -5.83 -31.13
C PHE A 436 -2.82 -7.28 -30.80
N ARG A 437 -2.76 -7.63 -29.52
CA ARG A 437 -3.17 -8.92 -28.98
C ARG A 437 -4.37 -8.70 -28.03
N PRO A 438 -5.36 -9.60 -27.97
CA PRO A 438 -6.33 -9.54 -26.89
C PRO A 438 -5.64 -9.54 -25.51
N ASP A 439 -6.13 -8.73 -24.56
CA ASP A 439 -5.56 -8.56 -23.21
C ASP A 439 -5.18 -9.90 -22.58
N ARG A 440 -6.13 -10.85 -22.68
CA ARG A 440 -6.06 -12.21 -22.18
C ARG A 440 -6.65 -13.17 -23.18
N ILE A 441 -6.01 -14.33 -23.34
CA ILE A 441 -6.59 -15.46 -24.06
C ILE A 441 -6.55 -16.69 -23.15
N ASP A 442 -7.70 -17.26 -22.87
CA ASP A 442 -7.80 -18.49 -22.08
C ASP A 442 -7.51 -19.74 -22.93
N ILE A 443 -7.11 -20.84 -22.27
CA ILE A 443 -6.88 -22.14 -22.92
C ILE A 443 -8.09 -22.59 -23.74
N GLY A 444 -9.33 -22.46 -23.21
CA GLY A 444 -10.55 -22.89 -23.91
C GLY A 444 -10.71 -22.26 -25.30
N PRO A 445 -10.69 -20.91 -25.43
CA PRO A 445 -10.68 -20.23 -26.73
C PRO A 445 -9.53 -20.64 -27.65
N LEU A 446 -8.32 -20.92 -27.12
CA LEU A 446 -7.19 -21.40 -27.92
C LEU A 446 -7.40 -22.83 -28.44
N THR A 447 -8.03 -23.70 -27.66
CA THR A 447 -8.41 -25.05 -28.09
C THR A 447 -9.45 -24.99 -29.21
N GLN A 448 -10.44 -24.11 -29.09
CA GLN A 448 -11.54 -24.02 -30.05
C GLN A 448 -11.10 -23.41 -31.39
N ASN A 449 -10.29 -22.35 -31.34
CA ASN A 449 -10.01 -21.55 -32.53
C ASN A 449 -8.60 -21.76 -33.12
N GLY A 450 -7.68 -22.35 -32.35
CA GLY A 450 -6.26 -22.38 -32.68
C GLY A 450 -5.61 -20.98 -32.67
N TRP A 451 -4.28 -20.93 -32.82
CA TRP A 451 -3.55 -19.65 -32.81
C TRP A 451 -3.77 -18.84 -34.10
N LEU A 452 -3.98 -19.51 -35.24
CA LEU A 452 -4.09 -18.88 -36.56
C LEU A 452 -5.31 -17.94 -36.66
N HIS A 453 -6.38 -18.22 -35.92
CA HIS A 453 -7.53 -17.34 -35.76
C HIS A 453 -7.11 -15.95 -35.28
N TYR A 454 -6.29 -15.90 -34.23
CA TYR A 454 -5.78 -14.65 -33.66
C TYR A 454 -4.75 -13.99 -34.59
N PHE A 455 -3.82 -14.78 -35.13
CA PHE A 455 -2.78 -14.29 -36.04
C PHE A 455 -3.33 -13.54 -37.26
N ASN A 456 -4.39 -14.09 -37.85
CA ASN A 456 -5.08 -13.53 -39.01
C ASN A 456 -6.19 -12.53 -38.62
N GLY A 457 -6.41 -12.32 -37.32
CA GLY A 457 -7.40 -11.39 -36.80
C GLY A 457 -7.09 -9.94 -37.15
N ASN A 458 -7.99 -9.07 -36.70
CA ASN A 458 -7.96 -7.62 -36.86
C ASN A 458 -8.20 -6.89 -35.53
N THR A 459 -7.91 -7.55 -34.39
CA THR A 459 -8.03 -7.00 -33.04
C THR A 459 -7.38 -5.63 -32.92
N VAL A 460 -8.00 -4.70 -32.23
CA VAL A 460 -7.39 -3.40 -31.93
C VAL A 460 -7.64 -3.12 -30.47
N ARG A 461 -6.55 -2.84 -29.74
CA ARG A 461 -6.61 -2.60 -28.31
C ARG A 461 -5.65 -1.47 -27.93
N ILE A 462 -6.13 -0.24 -28.04
CA ILE A 462 -5.32 0.95 -27.71
C ILE A 462 -5.29 1.12 -26.19
N ALA A 463 -4.63 0.18 -25.51
CA ALA A 463 -4.49 0.12 -24.05
C ALA A 463 -3.04 -0.27 -23.72
N PRO A 464 -2.12 0.69 -23.55
CA PRO A 464 -0.70 0.42 -23.31
C PRO A 464 -0.43 -0.61 -22.22
N HIS A 465 -1.22 -0.62 -21.14
CA HIS A 465 -1.10 -1.56 -20.03
C HIS A 465 -1.02 -3.02 -20.47
N PHE A 466 -1.78 -3.43 -21.49
CA PHE A 466 -1.84 -4.82 -21.93
C PHE A 466 -0.87 -5.17 -23.05
N GLU A 467 -0.28 -4.17 -23.71
CA GLU A 467 0.38 -4.33 -24.99
C GLU A 467 1.86 -3.88 -24.98
N ALA A 468 2.16 -2.80 -24.27
CA ALA A 468 3.42 -2.06 -24.39
C ALA A 468 4.66 -2.91 -24.12
N TYR A 469 4.61 -3.76 -23.09
CA TYR A 469 5.77 -4.57 -22.71
C TYR A 469 5.97 -5.74 -23.68
N LEU A 470 4.89 -6.27 -24.24
CA LEU A 470 4.99 -7.29 -25.28
C LEU A 470 5.61 -6.72 -26.56
N TRP A 471 5.27 -5.47 -26.92
CA TRP A 471 5.95 -4.75 -28.00
C TRP A 471 7.45 -4.58 -27.73
N ALA A 472 7.85 -4.23 -26.51
CA ALA A 472 9.25 -4.14 -26.15
C ALA A 472 9.98 -5.49 -26.32
N CYS A 473 9.37 -6.59 -25.90
CA CYS A 473 9.90 -7.94 -26.12
C CYS A 473 10.05 -8.27 -27.62
N PHE A 474 9.09 -7.90 -28.46
CA PHE A 474 9.18 -8.10 -29.90
C PHE A 474 10.29 -7.27 -30.56
N LEU A 475 10.47 -6.02 -30.14
CA LEU A 475 11.55 -5.16 -30.64
C LEU A 475 12.92 -5.69 -30.19
N TRP A 476 13.04 -6.13 -28.94
CA TRP A 476 14.24 -6.84 -28.46
C TRP A 476 14.52 -8.08 -29.30
N ALA A 477 13.51 -8.90 -29.59
CA ALA A 477 13.68 -10.09 -30.41
C ALA A 477 14.05 -9.76 -31.87
N TYR A 478 13.50 -8.68 -32.42
CA TYR A 478 13.86 -8.18 -33.75
C TYR A 478 15.35 -7.81 -33.83
N GLU A 479 15.87 -7.07 -32.85
CA GLU A 479 17.30 -6.68 -32.79
C GLU A 479 18.24 -7.89 -32.91
N HIS A 480 17.84 -9.03 -32.33
CA HIS A 480 18.66 -10.23 -32.28
C HIS A 480 18.44 -11.20 -33.45
N THR A 481 17.29 -11.12 -34.13
CA THR A 481 16.90 -12.10 -35.17
C THR A 481 16.79 -11.52 -36.57
N GLY A 482 16.52 -10.22 -36.69
CA GLY A 482 16.18 -9.57 -37.95
C GLY A 482 14.83 -9.98 -38.55
N ASP A 483 13.95 -10.68 -37.81
CA ASP A 483 12.64 -11.07 -38.31
C ASP A 483 11.69 -9.87 -38.39
N GLU A 484 11.49 -9.35 -39.60
CA GLU A 484 10.65 -8.20 -39.89
C GLU A 484 9.19 -8.36 -39.42
N LEU A 485 8.68 -9.59 -39.24
CA LEU A 485 7.32 -9.79 -38.70
C LEU A 485 7.17 -9.18 -37.30
N LEU A 486 8.19 -9.31 -36.45
CA LEU A 486 8.23 -8.75 -35.10
C LEU A 486 8.21 -7.22 -35.15
N TYR A 487 9.03 -6.63 -36.02
CA TYR A 487 9.13 -5.18 -36.16
C TYR A 487 7.87 -4.56 -36.79
N GLU A 488 7.44 -5.04 -37.95
CA GLU A 488 6.36 -4.40 -38.72
C GLU A 488 5.02 -4.42 -37.99
N ARG A 489 4.70 -5.53 -37.29
CA ARG A 489 3.47 -5.62 -36.50
C ARG A 489 3.53 -4.69 -35.30
N THR A 490 4.64 -4.70 -34.58
CA THR A 490 4.84 -3.86 -33.40
C THR A 490 4.77 -2.38 -33.76
N LEU A 491 5.50 -1.94 -34.79
CA LEU A 491 5.49 -0.56 -35.25
C LEU A 491 4.08 -0.11 -35.68
N ARG A 492 3.31 -0.98 -36.34
CA ARG A 492 1.93 -0.68 -36.75
C ARG A 492 1.03 -0.40 -35.54
N ALA A 493 1.16 -1.18 -34.47
CA ALA A 493 0.39 -0.98 -33.25
C ALA A 493 0.86 0.26 -32.49
N ILE A 494 2.17 0.45 -32.28
CA ILE A 494 2.74 1.63 -31.63
C ILE A 494 2.30 2.91 -32.35
N ARG A 495 2.44 2.96 -33.70
CA ARG A 495 2.02 4.12 -34.49
C ARG A 495 0.55 4.46 -34.27
N ARG A 496 -0.33 3.44 -34.31
CA ARG A 496 -1.77 3.65 -34.08
C ARG A 496 -2.04 4.13 -32.66
N THR A 497 -1.33 3.61 -31.67
CA THR A 497 -1.42 4.07 -30.28
C THR A 497 -0.98 5.52 -30.15
N MET A 498 0.16 5.90 -30.72
CA MET A 498 0.66 7.28 -30.68
C MET A 498 -0.24 8.28 -31.43
N GLN A 499 -0.88 7.87 -32.52
CA GLN A 499 -1.91 8.69 -33.20
C GLN A 499 -3.12 9.01 -32.33
N ASN A 500 -3.34 8.26 -31.24
CA ASN A 500 -4.45 8.41 -30.30
C ASN A 500 -3.99 8.97 -28.94
N TYR A 501 -2.76 9.46 -28.84
CA TYR A 501 -2.20 9.98 -27.59
C TYR A 501 -2.92 11.25 -27.07
N PRO A 502 -3.17 11.37 -25.74
CA PRO A 502 -3.39 10.27 -24.79
C PRO A 502 -4.89 9.92 -24.70
N ASP A 503 -5.79 10.80 -25.14
CA ASP A 503 -7.23 10.71 -24.85
C ASP A 503 -7.97 9.58 -25.58
N GLY A 504 -7.36 9.02 -26.63
CA GLY A 504 -7.87 7.84 -27.32
C GLY A 504 -7.41 6.53 -26.69
N TRP A 505 -6.59 6.57 -25.63
CA TRP A 505 -6.13 5.38 -24.91
C TRP A 505 -7.17 4.93 -23.91
N GLN A 506 -7.41 3.62 -23.88
CA GLN A 506 -8.08 2.98 -22.75
C GLN A 506 -7.05 2.80 -21.65
N TRP A 507 -7.44 3.17 -20.43
CA TRP A 507 -6.57 3.13 -19.27
C TRP A 507 -7.14 2.17 -18.22
N THR A 508 -6.30 1.49 -17.44
CA THR A 508 -6.79 0.62 -16.36
C THR A 508 -7.28 1.43 -15.16
N ASN A 509 -6.41 1.78 -14.22
CA ASN A 509 -6.74 2.52 -12.99
C ASN A 509 -6.27 3.99 -12.98
N GLY A 510 -5.40 4.37 -13.93
CA GLY A 510 -4.99 5.75 -14.21
C GLY A 510 -4.40 5.89 -15.61
N ILE A 511 -4.31 7.10 -16.16
CA ILE A 511 -3.61 7.37 -17.42
C ILE A 511 -2.10 7.58 -17.22
N ALA A 512 -1.66 7.92 -15.99
CA ALA A 512 -0.24 8.06 -15.65
C ALA A 512 0.54 6.75 -15.90
N GLN A 513 0.02 5.62 -15.41
CA GLN A 513 0.58 4.28 -15.69
C GLN A 513 0.64 3.95 -17.19
N GLU A 514 -0.30 4.39 -18.02
CA GLU A 514 -0.25 4.11 -19.47
C GLU A 514 0.91 4.84 -20.14
N LYS A 515 1.17 6.08 -19.70
CA LYS A 515 2.35 6.85 -20.14
C LYS A 515 3.63 6.16 -19.68
N ALA A 516 3.69 5.71 -18.42
CA ALA A 516 4.84 4.98 -17.88
C ALA A 516 5.13 3.69 -18.69
N ARG A 517 4.11 2.88 -18.97
CA ARG A 517 4.19 1.65 -19.77
C ARG A 517 4.73 1.89 -21.18
N MET A 518 4.34 2.98 -21.82
CA MET A 518 4.74 3.30 -23.19
C MET A 518 6.22 3.69 -23.34
N LEU A 519 6.90 4.10 -22.27
CA LEU A 519 8.31 4.49 -22.36
C LEU A 519 9.20 3.35 -22.83
N LEU A 520 9.02 2.14 -22.28
CA LEU A 520 9.87 0.99 -22.60
C LEU A 520 9.87 0.61 -24.09
N PRO A 521 8.73 0.36 -24.77
CA PRO A 521 8.74 0.04 -26.18
C PRO A 521 9.21 1.20 -27.05
N LEU A 522 8.99 2.46 -26.66
CA LEU A 522 9.47 3.62 -27.41
C LEU A 522 10.98 3.79 -27.32
N ALA A 523 11.57 3.54 -26.14
CA ALA A 523 13.02 3.49 -25.96
C ALA A 523 13.64 2.38 -26.83
N TRP A 524 13.05 1.18 -26.82
CA TRP A 524 13.47 0.09 -27.71
C TRP A 524 13.33 0.44 -29.19
N LEU A 525 12.26 1.15 -29.57
CA LEU A 525 12.05 1.55 -30.95
C LEU A 525 13.16 2.51 -31.44
N VAL A 526 13.62 3.41 -30.57
CA VAL A 526 14.80 4.26 -30.83
C VAL A 526 16.08 3.41 -30.94
N ARG A 527 16.28 2.42 -30.07
CA ARG A 527 17.46 1.52 -30.13
C ARG A 527 17.54 0.77 -31.46
N VAL A 528 16.44 0.15 -31.90
CA VAL A 528 16.44 -0.68 -33.12
C VAL A 528 16.46 0.17 -34.39
N LYS A 529 15.75 1.31 -34.41
CA LYS A 529 15.73 2.24 -35.54
C LYS A 529 15.58 3.68 -35.05
N ASP A 530 16.68 4.37 -34.89
CA ASP A 530 16.69 5.76 -34.45
C ASP A 530 16.19 6.71 -35.56
N THR A 531 15.00 7.27 -35.39
CA THR A 531 14.40 8.25 -36.31
C THR A 531 13.81 9.42 -35.55
N ASP A 532 13.67 10.58 -36.21
CA ASP A 532 13.02 11.75 -35.63
C ASP A 532 11.59 11.45 -35.15
N GLU A 533 10.83 10.63 -35.90
CA GLU A 533 9.47 10.20 -35.50
C GLU A 533 9.50 9.41 -34.18
N HIS A 534 10.41 8.45 -34.05
CA HIS A 534 10.51 7.61 -32.85
C HIS A 534 10.98 8.42 -31.63
N ARG A 535 11.99 9.29 -31.81
CA ARG A 535 12.44 10.21 -30.76
C ARG A 535 11.33 11.17 -30.34
N GLN A 536 10.55 11.68 -31.28
CA GLN A 536 9.41 12.55 -30.97
C GLN A 536 8.32 11.82 -30.19
N TRP A 537 7.98 10.58 -30.54
CA TRP A 537 7.01 9.80 -29.77
C TRP A 537 7.47 9.55 -28.34
N LEU A 538 8.74 9.15 -28.16
CA LEU A 538 9.34 8.97 -26.84
C LEU A 538 9.26 10.27 -26.02
N ARG A 539 9.67 11.40 -26.63
CA ARG A 539 9.61 12.72 -25.98
C ARG A 539 8.19 13.06 -25.54
N THR A 540 7.20 12.92 -26.43
CA THR A 540 5.79 13.24 -26.14
C THR A 540 5.27 12.46 -24.93
N VAL A 541 5.54 11.15 -24.85
CA VAL A 541 5.11 10.33 -23.71
C VAL A 541 5.84 10.75 -22.44
N ALA A 542 7.15 10.97 -22.52
CA ALA A 542 7.95 11.35 -21.37
C ALA A 542 7.59 12.74 -20.83
N GLU A 543 7.32 13.73 -21.67
CA GLU A 543 6.80 15.04 -21.25
C GLU A 543 5.48 14.91 -20.49
N GLY A 544 4.56 14.08 -20.99
CA GLY A 544 3.28 13.84 -20.32
C GLY A 544 3.39 13.11 -18.98
N LEU A 545 4.45 12.32 -18.76
CA LEU A 545 4.72 11.61 -17.50
C LEU A 545 5.53 12.48 -16.53
N ILE A 546 6.64 13.06 -17.00
CA ILE A 546 7.54 13.91 -16.19
C ILE A 546 6.83 15.19 -15.75
N GLY A 547 5.85 15.69 -16.52
CA GLY A 547 4.96 16.77 -16.08
C GLY A 547 4.12 16.44 -14.83
N LEU A 548 4.02 15.16 -14.44
CA LEU A 548 3.38 14.70 -13.20
C LEU A 548 4.40 14.50 -12.06
N GLN A 549 5.70 14.58 -12.33
CA GLN A 549 6.74 14.38 -11.33
C GLN A 549 6.82 15.59 -10.39
N GLN A 550 6.73 15.33 -9.09
CA GLN A 550 6.76 16.33 -8.02
C GLN A 550 8.21 16.65 -7.62
N ASP A 551 8.42 17.76 -6.91
CA ASP A 551 9.75 18.20 -6.48
C ASP A 551 10.51 17.12 -5.69
N CYS A 552 9.80 16.36 -4.85
CA CYS A 552 10.36 15.23 -4.09
C CYS A 552 10.65 13.97 -4.93
N GLY A 553 10.40 14.00 -6.24
CA GLY A 553 10.64 12.91 -7.18
C GLY A 553 9.45 11.97 -7.43
N ALA A 554 8.41 12.02 -6.60
CA ALA A 554 7.19 11.22 -6.76
C ALA A 554 6.49 11.48 -8.11
N ILE A 555 5.85 10.47 -8.70
CA ILE A 555 4.98 10.65 -9.86
C ILE A 555 3.53 10.66 -9.37
N ARG A 556 2.85 11.80 -9.53
CA ARG A 556 1.44 11.92 -9.16
C ARG A 556 0.56 11.11 -10.10
N GLU A 557 -0.41 10.38 -9.53
CA GLU A 557 -1.43 9.70 -10.31
C GLU A 557 -2.36 10.66 -11.05
N GLU A 558 -2.86 10.20 -12.20
CA GLU A 558 -3.76 10.96 -13.07
C GLU A 558 -4.80 10.02 -13.67
N LEU A 559 -6.07 10.41 -13.62
CA LEU A 559 -7.18 9.80 -14.34
C LEU A 559 -7.24 10.36 -15.76
N GLY A 560 -7.46 9.47 -16.72
CA GLY A 560 -7.70 9.87 -18.11
C GLY A 560 -9.14 10.28 -18.36
N LYS A 561 -9.48 10.41 -19.64
CA LYS A 561 -10.83 10.75 -20.09
C LYS A 561 -11.89 9.83 -19.45
N PRO A 562 -12.96 10.37 -18.86
CA PRO A 562 -14.05 9.57 -18.29
C PRO A 562 -14.64 8.59 -19.30
N GLY A 563 -14.95 7.37 -18.84
CA GLY A 563 -15.47 6.28 -19.69
C GLY A 563 -14.41 5.50 -20.47
N MET A 564 -13.13 5.92 -20.43
CA MET A 564 -12.01 5.17 -21.02
C MET A 564 -11.28 4.28 -19.98
N GLY A 565 -11.64 4.41 -18.70
CA GLY A 565 -11.05 3.65 -17.59
C GLY A 565 -11.71 2.28 -17.40
N ILE A 566 -10.91 1.23 -17.21
CA ILE A 566 -11.39 -0.13 -16.88
C ILE A 566 -11.73 -0.24 -15.39
N PHE A 567 -10.88 0.35 -14.55
CA PHE A 567 -10.99 0.37 -13.09
C PHE A 567 -10.95 1.81 -12.56
N PRO A 568 -11.91 2.67 -12.97
CA PRO A 568 -11.97 4.05 -12.50
C PRO A 568 -12.25 4.10 -10.99
N PRO A 569 -12.11 5.28 -10.35
CA PRO A 569 -12.53 5.44 -8.96
C PRO A 569 -13.99 5.02 -8.74
N PRO A 570 -14.34 4.49 -7.55
CA PRO A 570 -15.70 4.03 -7.29
C PRO A 570 -16.73 5.14 -7.53
N PRO A 571 -17.82 4.88 -8.30
CA PRO A 571 -18.83 5.87 -8.62
C PRO A 571 -19.87 6.09 -7.52
N SER A 572 -19.84 5.29 -6.45
CA SER A 572 -20.71 5.41 -5.27
C SER A 572 -20.07 4.74 -4.05
N ASN A 573 -20.67 4.96 -2.88
CA ASN A 573 -20.29 4.27 -1.65
C ASN A 573 -20.46 2.75 -1.74
N GLU A 574 -21.52 2.27 -2.40
CA GLU A 574 -21.82 0.84 -2.60
C GLU A 574 -20.83 0.13 -3.53
N ALA A 575 -20.09 0.87 -4.35
CA ALA A 575 -19.08 0.30 -5.24
C ALA A 575 -17.70 0.15 -4.56
N TYR A 576 -17.45 0.81 -3.43
CA TYR A 576 -16.15 0.84 -2.76
C TYR A 576 -15.67 -0.53 -2.27
N GLY A 577 -14.47 -0.98 -2.60
CA GLY A 577 -13.94 -2.28 -2.12
C GLY A 577 -14.53 -3.50 -2.83
N GLY A 578 -15.23 -3.31 -3.96
CA GLY A 578 -15.85 -4.41 -4.70
C GLY A 578 -15.02 -5.02 -5.82
N ASN A 579 -14.08 -4.26 -6.39
CA ASN A 579 -13.26 -4.63 -7.55
C ASN A 579 -11.87 -3.97 -7.46
N GLU A 580 -11.01 -4.18 -8.45
CA GLU A 580 -9.82 -3.34 -8.65
C GLU A 580 -10.21 -1.86 -8.84
N ALA A 581 -9.37 -0.95 -8.35
CA ALA A 581 -9.68 0.48 -8.34
C ALA A 581 -8.42 1.38 -8.36
N SER A 582 -8.65 2.64 -8.73
CA SER A 582 -7.66 3.72 -8.62
C SER A 582 -7.36 4.08 -7.16
N LEU A 583 -6.11 4.49 -6.90
CA LEU A 583 -5.69 5.04 -5.60
C LEU A 583 -6.18 6.46 -5.36
N ILE A 584 -6.62 7.16 -6.40
CA ILE A 584 -7.16 8.52 -6.33
C ILE A 584 -8.68 8.51 -6.54
N GLN A 585 -9.38 9.46 -5.92
CA GLN A 585 -10.78 9.72 -6.23
C GLN A 585 -10.90 10.78 -7.34
N ARG A 586 -9.95 11.71 -7.41
CA ARG A 586 -9.90 12.79 -8.41
C ARG A 586 -8.45 13.18 -8.75
N ASN A 587 -8.26 13.78 -9.91
CA ASN A 587 -6.97 14.39 -10.27
C ASN A 587 -6.59 15.46 -9.25
N GLY A 588 -5.37 15.38 -8.75
CA GLY A 588 -4.84 16.27 -7.71
C GLY A 588 -4.72 15.62 -6.33
N ASP A 589 -5.32 14.45 -6.09
CA ASP A 589 -5.04 13.70 -4.86
C ASP A 589 -3.54 13.32 -4.79
N PRO A 590 -2.84 13.52 -3.65
CA PRO A 590 -1.39 13.56 -3.59
C PRO A 590 -0.71 12.19 -3.44
N VAL A 591 -1.06 11.23 -4.30
CA VAL A 591 -0.55 9.85 -4.22
C VAL A 591 0.33 9.46 -5.41
N SER A 592 1.34 8.64 -5.13
CA SER A 592 2.13 7.88 -6.11
C SER A 592 1.67 6.42 -6.08
N ASP A 593 1.37 5.81 -7.24
CA ASP A 593 1.12 4.37 -7.35
C ASP A 593 2.42 3.65 -7.73
N LEU A 594 2.95 2.85 -6.80
CA LEU A 594 4.17 2.07 -6.96
C LEU A 594 3.93 0.69 -7.59
N LEU A 595 2.69 0.25 -7.70
CA LEU A 595 2.32 -1.00 -8.36
C LEU A 595 2.21 -0.82 -9.87
N TYR A 596 1.55 0.26 -10.28
CA TYR A 596 1.11 0.43 -11.66
C TYR A 596 1.80 1.56 -12.42
N THR A 597 2.38 2.56 -11.76
CA THR A 597 2.99 3.71 -12.45
C THR A 597 4.49 3.79 -12.20
N THR A 598 4.89 3.89 -10.94
CA THR A 598 6.23 4.37 -10.56
C THR A 598 7.34 3.40 -10.97
N ASN A 599 7.13 2.11 -10.73
CA ASN A 599 8.07 1.05 -11.08
C ASN A 599 8.31 0.97 -12.60
N PHE A 600 7.26 1.11 -13.41
CA PHE A 600 7.36 1.12 -14.87
C PHE A 600 7.96 2.41 -15.40
N ALA A 601 7.65 3.55 -14.78
CA ALA A 601 8.26 4.82 -15.09
C ALA A 601 9.77 4.75 -14.87
N PHE A 602 10.21 4.15 -13.76
CA PHE A 602 11.63 4.03 -13.42
C PHE A 602 12.39 3.22 -14.48
N LEU A 603 11.93 2.01 -14.81
CA LEU A 603 12.47 1.20 -15.90
C LEU A 603 12.45 1.95 -17.24
N GLY A 604 11.33 2.56 -17.59
CA GLY A 604 11.13 3.24 -18.86
C GLY A 604 12.03 4.46 -19.04
N LEU A 605 12.24 5.25 -17.98
CA LEU A 605 13.14 6.40 -17.98
C LEU A 605 14.61 5.95 -18.08
N HIS A 606 14.99 4.90 -17.36
CA HIS A 606 16.32 4.29 -17.47
C HIS A 606 16.62 3.86 -18.91
N GLU A 607 15.69 3.12 -19.53
CA GLU A 607 15.84 2.67 -20.90
C GLU A 607 15.82 3.82 -21.91
N ALA A 608 14.98 4.84 -21.71
CA ALA A 608 14.94 6.04 -22.55
C ALA A 608 16.26 6.83 -22.49
N SER A 609 16.81 7.00 -21.28
CA SER A 609 18.11 7.62 -21.04
C SER A 609 19.21 6.87 -21.78
N ALA A 610 19.29 5.54 -21.59
CA ALA A 610 20.30 4.70 -22.23
C ALA A 610 20.15 4.62 -23.76
N ALA A 611 18.93 4.67 -24.30
CA ALA A 611 18.67 4.65 -25.73
C ALA A 611 19.02 5.97 -26.44
N THR A 612 18.95 7.10 -25.73
CA THR A 612 19.06 8.44 -26.35
C THR A 612 20.30 9.22 -25.96
N GLY A 613 20.89 8.94 -24.79
CA GLY A 613 21.95 9.76 -24.17
C GLY A 613 21.47 11.13 -23.70
N ASP A 614 20.17 11.38 -23.63
CA ASP A 614 19.61 12.70 -23.31
C ASP A 614 19.43 12.88 -21.78
N PRO A 615 20.04 13.91 -21.16
CA PRO A 615 19.94 14.17 -19.73
C PRO A 615 18.51 14.35 -19.22
N TYR A 616 17.57 14.77 -20.06
CA TYR A 616 16.17 14.96 -19.67
C TYR A 616 15.54 13.71 -19.03
N TYR A 617 15.84 12.52 -19.57
CA TYR A 617 15.33 11.27 -19.01
C TYR A 617 16.08 10.88 -17.75
N LYS A 618 17.41 11.07 -17.74
CA LYS A 618 18.28 10.73 -16.61
C LYS A 618 17.97 11.56 -15.37
N ASP A 619 17.75 12.86 -15.53
CA ASP A 619 17.45 13.75 -14.41
C ASP A 619 16.10 13.39 -13.76
N ALA A 620 15.11 12.98 -14.57
CA ALA A 620 13.82 12.51 -14.07
C ALA A 620 13.93 11.14 -13.38
N GLU A 621 14.73 10.22 -13.95
CA GLU A 621 15.06 8.93 -13.37
C GLU A 621 15.72 9.08 -11.99
N ASP A 622 16.72 9.96 -11.87
CA ASP A 622 17.49 10.15 -10.63
C ASP A 622 16.62 10.68 -9.49
N ARG A 623 15.76 11.65 -9.78
CA ARG A 623 14.77 12.15 -8.82
C ARG A 623 13.81 11.05 -8.37
N LEU A 624 13.39 10.18 -9.29
CA LEU A 624 12.53 9.06 -8.96
C LEU A 624 13.25 8.02 -8.10
N ALA A 625 14.53 7.74 -8.39
CA ALA A 625 15.36 6.84 -7.59
C ALA A 625 15.54 7.35 -6.15
N GLU A 626 15.82 8.65 -5.98
CA GLU A 626 15.88 9.28 -4.66
C GLU A 626 14.55 9.14 -3.90
N PHE A 627 13.43 9.45 -4.55
CA PHE A 627 12.11 9.26 -3.98
C PHE A 627 11.89 7.83 -3.49
N LEU A 628 12.11 6.84 -4.37
CA LEU A 628 11.93 5.42 -4.07
C LEU A 628 12.81 4.95 -2.90
N CYS A 629 14.06 5.41 -2.83
CA CYS A 629 14.96 5.08 -1.72
C CYS A 629 14.49 5.70 -0.40
N ARG A 630 13.94 6.92 -0.43
CA ARG A 630 13.41 7.57 0.77
C ARG A 630 12.21 6.82 1.36
N ILE A 631 11.30 6.40 0.50
CA ILE A 631 10.01 5.83 0.90
C ILE A 631 10.01 4.32 1.09
N GLN A 632 11.16 3.65 0.89
CA GLN A 632 11.30 2.23 1.22
C GLN A 632 10.88 2.00 2.68
N VAL A 633 10.11 0.96 2.93
CA VAL A 633 9.55 0.67 4.25
C VAL A 633 10.65 0.38 5.25
N ARG A 634 10.59 1.04 6.40
CA ARG A 634 11.37 0.75 7.61
C ARG A 634 10.45 0.30 8.73
N SER A 635 10.77 -0.86 9.31
CA SER A 635 10.09 -1.35 10.51
C SER A 635 10.99 -2.22 11.37
N GLU A 636 11.11 -1.87 12.64
CA GLU A 636 11.72 -2.71 13.66
C GLU A 636 10.70 -3.68 14.30
N VAL A 637 9.41 -3.35 14.24
CA VAL A 637 8.31 -4.13 14.84
C VAL A 637 7.77 -5.20 13.87
N HIS A 638 7.77 -4.89 12.57
CA HIS A 638 7.30 -5.75 11.49
C HIS A 638 8.47 -6.08 10.55
N PRO A 639 9.44 -6.91 10.98
CA PRO A 639 10.59 -7.26 10.15
C PRO A 639 10.16 -7.88 8.80
N GLU A 640 9.00 -8.53 8.75
CA GLU A 640 8.43 -9.12 7.52
C GLU A 640 8.01 -8.09 6.46
N LEU A 641 7.88 -6.81 6.84
CA LEU A 641 7.58 -5.68 5.97
C LEU A 641 8.80 -4.77 5.74
N ASP A 642 9.88 -4.91 6.51
CA ASP A 642 11.07 -4.07 6.41
C ASP A 642 11.85 -4.29 5.10
N GLY A 643 12.14 -3.20 4.39
CA GLY A 643 12.77 -3.22 3.08
C GLY A 643 11.78 -3.28 1.90
N ALA A 644 10.48 -3.37 2.18
CA ALA A 644 9.45 -3.41 1.16
C ALA A 644 9.15 -2.04 0.52
N TRP A 645 8.36 -2.05 -0.54
CA TRP A 645 7.59 -0.90 -1.02
C TRP A 645 6.11 -1.24 -1.07
N PHE A 646 5.27 -0.41 -0.44
CA PHE A 646 3.82 -0.51 -0.58
C PHE A 646 3.33 0.19 -1.84
N ARG A 647 2.17 -0.24 -2.35
CA ARG A 647 1.53 0.34 -3.53
C ARG A 647 1.31 1.85 -3.41
N GLY A 648 0.71 2.33 -2.33
CA GLY A 648 0.31 3.73 -2.17
C GLY A 648 1.25 4.52 -1.27
N PHE A 649 1.66 5.70 -1.72
CA PHE A 649 2.40 6.66 -0.91
C PHE A 649 1.85 8.09 -1.12
N ASP A 650 1.37 8.71 -0.04
CA ASP A 650 0.97 10.11 -0.02
C ASP A 650 2.22 10.97 0.16
N TYR A 651 2.67 11.61 -0.92
CA TYR A 651 3.93 12.35 -0.93
C TYR A 651 3.81 13.75 -0.30
N GLU A 652 2.60 14.22 0.01
CA GLU A 652 2.39 15.45 0.78
C GLU A 652 2.47 15.18 2.27
N ARG A 653 1.76 14.15 2.76
CA ARG A 653 1.82 13.72 4.16
C ARG A 653 3.09 12.96 4.51
N TRP A 654 3.78 12.44 3.51
CA TRP A 654 4.95 11.58 3.66
C TRP A 654 4.65 10.30 4.44
N GLU A 655 3.52 9.68 4.13
CA GLU A 655 3.06 8.44 4.77
C GLU A 655 2.38 7.48 3.77
N HIS A 656 2.25 6.22 4.14
CA HIS A 656 1.53 5.23 3.34
C HIS A 656 0.02 5.44 3.50
N TRP A 657 -0.61 6.12 2.54
CA TRP A 657 -2.04 6.45 2.53
C TRP A 657 -2.56 6.58 1.09
N ALA A 658 -3.80 6.12 0.85
CA ALA A 658 -4.51 6.32 -0.41
C ALA A 658 -6.02 6.00 -0.29
N SER A 659 -6.78 6.16 -1.38
CA SER A 659 -8.12 5.56 -1.51
C SER A 659 -8.00 4.04 -1.65
N ASP A 660 -8.17 3.31 -0.55
CA ASP A 660 -8.03 1.84 -0.49
C ASP A 660 -9.26 1.08 -1.03
N ALA A 661 -9.76 1.47 -2.19
CA ALA A 661 -10.97 0.92 -2.81
C ALA A 661 -10.74 -0.43 -3.53
N ASP A 662 -9.48 -0.82 -3.70
CA ASP A 662 -9.08 -2.00 -4.45
C ASP A 662 -9.25 -3.27 -3.62
N ALA A 663 -10.04 -4.22 -4.13
CA ALA A 663 -10.34 -5.46 -3.43
C ALA A 663 -9.15 -6.43 -3.31
N GLY A 664 -8.10 -6.26 -4.14
CA GLY A 664 -6.94 -7.15 -4.19
C GLY A 664 -5.66 -6.48 -3.68
N TRP A 665 -5.23 -5.43 -4.37
CA TRP A 665 -3.91 -4.81 -4.17
C TRP A 665 -4.07 -3.37 -3.70
N GLY A 666 -4.69 -3.18 -2.54
CA GLY A 666 -4.88 -1.85 -1.96
C GLY A 666 -3.59 -1.07 -1.60
N ALA A 667 -3.74 0.08 -0.94
CA ALA A 667 -2.68 1.05 -0.65
C ALA A 667 -1.49 0.45 0.10
N TRP A 668 -1.74 -0.45 1.07
CA TRP A 668 -0.70 -1.08 1.89
C TRP A 668 -0.20 -2.43 1.35
N CYS A 669 -0.56 -2.81 0.13
CA CYS A 669 -0.09 -4.06 -0.46
C CYS A 669 1.39 -3.99 -0.80
N ALA A 670 2.15 -5.05 -0.47
CA ALA A 670 3.54 -5.27 -0.92
C ALA A 670 3.60 -6.56 -1.74
N ILE A 671 3.87 -6.44 -3.04
CA ILE A 671 3.86 -7.56 -4.00
C ILE A 671 5.29 -8.02 -4.35
N THR A 672 5.51 -9.33 -4.44
CA THR A 672 6.84 -9.92 -4.69
C THR A 672 7.33 -9.72 -6.12
N GLY A 673 6.39 -9.72 -7.08
CA GLY A 673 6.56 -9.26 -8.46
C GLY A 673 6.25 -7.77 -8.59
N TRP A 674 6.13 -7.26 -9.80
CA TRP A 674 5.75 -5.88 -10.11
C TRP A 674 6.62 -4.85 -9.36
N THR A 675 6.11 -4.27 -8.27
CA THR A 675 6.78 -3.18 -7.54
C THR A 675 8.22 -3.50 -7.19
N HIS A 676 8.47 -4.58 -6.44
CA HIS A 676 9.81 -4.81 -5.87
C HIS A 676 10.88 -5.08 -6.94
N PRO A 677 10.64 -5.97 -7.93
CA PRO A 677 11.69 -6.30 -8.89
C PRO A 677 12.12 -5.20 -9.83
N TRP A 678 11.22 -4.29 -10.15
CA TRP A 678 11.50 -3.18 -11.07
C TRP A 678 12.11 -1.96 -10.35
N ILE A 679 12.20 -2.00 -9.01
CA ILE A 679 12.84 -0.97 -8.18
C ILE A 679 14.20 -1.45 -7.64
N THR A 680 14.31 -2.72 -7.24
CA THR A 680 15.51 -3.33 -6.64
C THR A 680 16.47 -3.83 -7.70
#